data_AF-A0A6N6Z528-F1
#
_entry.id   AF-A0A6N6Z528-F1
#
_cell.length_a   1.000
_cell.length_b   1.000
_cell.length_c   1.000
_cell.angle_alpha   90.00
_cell.angle_beta   90.00
_cell.angle_gamma   90.00
#
_symmetry.space_group_name_H-M   'P 1'
#
loop_
_entity.id
_entity.type
_entity.pdbx_description
1 polymer ?
#
loop_
_entity_poly.entity_id
_entity_poly.type
_entity_poly.pdbx_seq_one_letter_code
_entity_poly.pdbx_strand_id
1 'polypeptide(L)'
;MYLSFAEPIFLWLMPIAILVMGLLVYFSWHRSRSRLERFAEADHRAWLLANVSTSRRWWKTGLLCGGILLTMLALARPQYGETKTEKAGRGVELLVALDLSASMRAEDVTPNRLERAKLAILDLLERMPGSKIGLIVYTREGFLQVPLTLDHQAFAETLQEVDTYTLPQGGTSVAAAIAEAREAFGDNDSHHLLFIFSDGEDLEGEAIAMARQSADDLLVYTVGVGTAEGGLIPDPRQGQGNFLRDPVSNEIVRTKLDARTLQQIAQLTGGEYVQLNSSGSGFTQLVNDAMDRIPPEDLGTTEQTVRIERFQWPLLAAICLLALEFIMGTRRRARGVARAALPLLVGWFVLGLGLPPRVEAASLREEAQKAYDAKDYTSAIDAYRLALEEAPDDARLHYNLGIALYRNGQYEEALQEFGKSLQTDDLKLQADTFFNLGNTYYEQGAAVVDDDGPAAAKIWQEATKSFRNAIALRNDDYPEAQDNLAYVRNRLAELMRTVTLKADPAAGGTVDGGGEYIRDQQVKISAEANDGWRFAFWAGEPVGGEQEPTQSFKIEKNVNISAHFIKVWDLTVQVAPSEAGSAKESGTYDENKPVDISTEGNDYWAFKGWDIEGSAEVVDPSKPQTQISLQSDVTATAKYVEAWKLTVQGEPALGVNAGPSGFFEKGKDVDLQAKARDGFSWLGWIGEGIADPTQPQTTVHLDRDRSVTARVQRDWNLVVLPDSDEHGTTTGGGNYSDGEAVPITVEPKEGYEFVRWQGEGIADPEATETTVTKQPGDQDVIAIFDSENQDNQNNSGGGGGGGGKSDQNQDSKNQDKNQDQQNQNNNQNQNQDQQQNNDQDQQDQKQDQQPQEPQQDQGQQDDSDQQQGDQDQDQSQGEQEPQQGQPDQPQDEGQQQPDEPSEGEQESQPSEPGEQPQQPQPQAGQQAAEAGDEQQGQAAPAELQQMTAEEAAALLRQLEDQGETLPASRRARARQQDNSQGRNW
;
A
#
# COMPACT_ATOMS: atom_id res chain seq x y z
N MET A 1 49.22 36.13 42.57
CA MET A 1 49.62 35.20 41.50
C MET A 1 50.83 34.42 42.00
N TYR A 2 50.62 33.20 42.48
CA TYR A 2 51.66 32.33 43.02
C TYR A 2 51.94 31.19 42.04
N LEU A 3 53.20 30.81 41.88
CA LEU A 3 53.58 29.66 41.05
C LEU A 3 53.24 28.37 41.83
N SER A 4 52.24 27.62 41.37
CA SER A 4 51.94 26.27 41.86
C SER A 4 52.52 25.20 40.93
N PHE A 5 52.54 23.96 41.40
CA PHE A 5 52.95 22.79 40.64
C PHE A 5 51.85 21.74 40.77
N ALA A 6 51.37 21.17 39.66
CA ALA A 6 50.34 20.14 39.73
C ALA A 6 50.89 18.86 40.40
N GLU A 7 52.16 18.53 40.11
CA GLU A 7 52.84 17.32 40.59
C GLU A 7 54.14 17.67 41.32
N PRO A 8 54.07 18.19 42.56
CA PRO A 8 55.25 18.66 43.30
C PRO A 8 56.22 17.52 43.65
N ILE A 9 55.83 16.26 43.52
CA ILE A 9 56.68 15.09 43.77
C ILE A 9 57.97 15.10 42.92
N PHE A 10 57.91 15.57 41.67
CA PHE A 10 59.08 15.63 40.79
C PHE A 10 60.13 16.65 41.26
N LEU A 11 59.74 17.70 41.99
CA LEU A 11 60.68 18.64 42.60
C LEU A 11 61.49 17.99 43.73
N TRP A 12 60.88 17.09 44.50
CA TRP A 12 61.56 16.33 45.55
C TRP A 12 62.51 15.26 44.99
N LEU A 13 62.33 14.84 43.74
CA LEU A 13 63.25 13.94 43.03
C LEU A 13 64.48 14.68 42.46
N MET A 14 64.44 16.00 42.28
CA MET A 14 65.54 16.79 41.72
C MET A 14 66.86 16.67 42.51
N PRO A 15 66.91 16.76 43.85
CA PRO A 15 68.15 16.56 44.61
C PRO A 15 68.74 15.16 44.44
N ILE A 16 67.88 14.14 44.32
CA ILE A 16 68.30 12.74 44.07
C ILE A 16 68.89 12.63 42.67
N ALA A 17 68.25 13.21 41.66
CA ALA A 17 68.78 13.26 40.30
C ALA A 17 70.14 13.98 40.23
N ILE A 18 70.30 15.12 40.92
CA ILE A 18 71.58 15.85 41.03
C ILE A 18 72.65 14.96 41.67
N LEU A 19 72.33 14.26 42.77
CA LEU A 19 73.26 13.38 43.48
C LEU A 19 73.68 12.18 42.62
N VAL A 20 72.73 11.53 41.92
CA VAL A 20 73.01 10.43 40.99
C VAL A 20 73.86 10.91 39.81
N MET A 21 73.54 12.05 39.19
CA MET A 21 74.35 12.64 38.13
C MET A 21 75.76 13.01 38.63
N GLY A 22 75.88 13.60 39.82
CA GLY A 22 77.16 13.91 40.47
C GLY A 22 78.01 12.66 40.71
N LEU A 23 77.40 11.59 41.22
CA LEU A 23 78.06 10.28 41.37
C LEU A 23 78.46 9.68 40.02
N LEU A 24 77.61 9.72 38.99
CA LEU A 24 77.94 9.23 37.65
C LEU A 24 79.10 10.02 37.03
N VAL A 25 79.14 11.35 37.19
CA VAL A 25 80.27 12.19 36.77
C VAL A 25 81.54 11.82 37.54
N TYR A 26 81.46 11.72 38.87
CA TYR A 26 82.58 11.33 39.74
C TYR A 26 83.13 9.93 39.39
N PHE A 27 82.27 8.91 39.30
CA PHE A 27 82.66 7.56 38.91
C PHE A 27 83.15 7.50 37.47
N SER A 28 82.58 8.26 36.52
CA SER A 28 83.10 8.31 35.15
C SER A 28 84.49 8.95 35.07
N TRP A 29 84.79 9.92 35.93
CA TRP A 29 86.11 10.54 36.06
C TRP A 29 87.11 9.57 36.74
N HIS A 30 86.73 8.97 37.86
CA HIS A 30 87.56 8.03 38.62
C HIS A 30 87.86 6.76 37.80
N ARG A 31 86.84 6.12 37.23
CA ARG A 31 86.97 4.95 36.32
C ARG A 31 87.66 5.30 35.00
N SER A 32 87.75 6.57 34.62
CA SER A 32 88.59 7.02 33.49
C SER A 32 90.06 7.15 33.88
N ARG A 33 90.41 7.37 35.15
CA ARG A 33 91.80 7.28 35.65
C ARG A 33 92.23 5.82 35.80
N SER A 34 91.45 5.00 36.53
CA SER A 34 91.82 3.60 36.80
C SER A 34 91.92 2.71 35.56
N ARG A 35 91.17 3.01 34.48
CA ARG A 35 91.33 2.31 33.19
C ARG A 35 92.57 2.76 32.42
N LEU A 36 93.01 4.02 32.59
CA LEU A 36 94.22 4.54 31.96
C LEU A 36 95.49 3.92 32.58
N GLU A 37 95.45 3.66 33.89
CA GLU A 37 96.54 3.04 34.65
C GLU A 37 96.73 1.55 34.33
N ARG A 38 95.69 0.84 33.89
CA ARG A 38 95.73 -0.60 33.56
C ARG A 38 96.07 -0.92 32.10
N PHE A 39 96.16 0.07 31.21
CA PHE A 39 96.29 -0.14 29.76
C PHE A 39 97.45 0.61 29.07
N ALA A 40 98.33 1.30 29.80
CA ALA A 40 99.47 2.01 29.19
C ALA A 40 100.68 2.15 30.11
N GLU A 41 101.86 1.72 29.64
CA GLU A 41 103.15 2.23 30.13
C GLU A 41 103.28 3.76 29.92
N ALA A 42 104.25 4.39 30.57
CA ALA A 42 104.29 5.85 30.74
C ALA A 42 104.34 6.64 29.41
N ASP A 43 105.05 6.15 28.40
CA ASP A 43 105.45 6.97 27.25
C ASP A 43 104.39 7.15 26.14
N HIS A 44 103.38 6.28 26.05
CA HIS A 44 102.40 6.31 24.95
C HIS A 44 101.07 7.00 25.32
N ARG A 45 100.95 7.49 26.56
CA ARG A 45 99.72 8.09 27.12
C ARG A 45 99.32 9.41 26.47
N ALA A 46 100.28 10.18 25.96
CA ALA A 46 100.03 11.50 25.37
C ALA A 46 99.33 11.45 24.00
N TRP A 47 99.68 10.47 23.15
CA TRP A 47 99.17 10.40 21.77
C TRP A 47 97.70 9.95 21.71
N LEU A 48 97.32 8.95 22.51
CA LEU A 48 95.94 8.44 22.59
C LEU A 48 94.93 9.45 23.19
N LEU A 49 95.39 10.44 23.95
CA LEU A 49 94.54 11.47 24.57
C LEU A 49 94.59 12.84 23.88
N ALA A 50 95.45 13.04 22.86
CA ALA A 50 95.77 14.34 22.28
C ALA A 50 94.57 15.15 21.74
N ASN A 51 93.44 14.51 21.45
CA ASN A 51 92.30 15.11 20.74
C ASN A 51 90.99 15.29 21.55
N VAL A 52 90.99 15.02 22.86
CA VAL A 52 89.79 15.18 23.72
C VAL A 52 89.91 16.44 24.58
N SER A 53 88.96 17.37 24.44
CA SER A 53 88.94 18.59 25.25
C SER A 53 88.21 18.36 26.58
N THR A 54 88.93 18.47 27.70
CA THR A 54 88.37 18.38 29.06
C THR A 54 87.30 19.45 29.31
N SER A 55 87.55 20.70 28.92
CA SER A 55 86.58 21.79 29.07
C SER A 55 85.29 21.56 28.27
N ARG A 56 85.37 21.12 27.01
CA ARG A 56 84.15 20.78 26.24
C ARG A 56 83.39 19.59 26.82
N ARG A 57 84.09 18.62 27.42
CA ARG A 57 83.44 17.50 28.12
C ARG A 57 82.64 18.00 29.33
N TRP A 58 83.19 18.92 30.13
CA TRP A 58 82.45 19.54 31.24
C TRP A 58 81.24 20.36 30.77
N TRP A 59 81.37 21.15 29.70
CA TRP A 59 80.23 21.87 29.11
C TRP A 59 79.14 20.93 28.58
N LYS A 60 79.50 19.86 27.85
CA LYS A 60 78.54 18.86 27.35
C LYS A 60 77.83 18.15 28.50
N THR A 61 78.57 17.72 29.53
CA THR A 61 77.98 17.14 30.76
C THR A 61 77.08 18.14 31.49
N GLY A 62 77.46 19.42 31.59
CA GLY A 62 76.63 20.46 32.19
C GLY A 62 75.30 20.69 31.44
N LEU A 63 75.32 20.65 30.11
CA LEU A 63 74.12 20.75 29.27
C LEU A 63 73.22 19.52 29.41
N LEU A 64 73.79 18.31 29.45
CA LEU A 64 73.04 17.09 29.71
C LEU A 64 72.33 17.14 31.07
N CYS A 65 73.05 17.52 32.13
CA CYS A 65 72.47 17.66 33.46
C CYS A 65 71.41 18.76 33.50
N GLY A 66 71.67 19.93 32.89
CA GLY A 66 70.69 21.02 32.80
C GLY A 66 69.41 20.62 32.06
N GLY A 67 69.55 19.88 30.95
CA GLY A 67 68.42 19.32 30.20
C GLY A 67 67.57 18.39 31.06
N ILE A 68 68.19 17.41 31.73
CA ILE A 68 67.48 16.45 32.60
C ILE A 68 66.75 17.17 33.75
N LEU A 69 67.36 18.18 34.37
CA LEU A 69 66.71 18.97 35.43
C LEU A 69 65.53 19.79 34.91
N LEU A 70 65.63 20.36 33.71
CA LEU A 70 64.51 21.08 33.09
C LEU A 70 63.38 20.14 32.64
N THR A 71 63.68 18.91 32.21
CA THR A 71 62.66 17.87 31.97
C THR A 71 61.93 17.50 33.27
N MET A 72 62.63 17.32 34.38
CA MET A 72 62.01 17.09 35.70
C MET A 72 61.17 18.28 36.16
N LEU A 73 61.61 19.51 35.88
CA LEU A 73 60.82 20.72 36.14
C LEU A 73 59.56 20.81 35.27
N ALA A 74 59.60 20.31 34.03
CA ALA A 74 58.42 20.20 33.17
C ALA A 74 57.44 19.13 33.68
N LEU A 75 57.94 17.97 34.12
CA LEU A 75 57.13 16.90 34.73
C LEU A 75 56.44 17.34 36.03
N ALA A 76 57.02 18.28 36.78
CA ALA A 76 56.36 18.91 37.92
C ALA A 76 55.13 19.77 37.55
N ARG A 77 54.87 19.98 36.25
CA ARG A 77 53.72 20.73 35.70
C ARG A 77 53.55 22.11 36.37
N PRO A 78 54.49 23.05 36.17
CA PRO A 78 54.38 24.40 36.72
C PRO A 78 53.14 25.09 36.18
N GLN A 79 52.33 25.64 37.07
CA GLN A 79 51.08 26.30 36.78
C GLN A 79 51.23 27.81 36.98
N TYR A 80 50.94 28.58 35.92
CA TYR A 80 51.03 30.04 35.95
C TYR A 80 50.03 30.68 34.98
N GLY A 81 49.15 31.50 35.54
CA GLY A 81 47.93 31.97 34.89
C GLY A 81 46.72 31.15 35.34
N GLU A 82 45.59 31.82 35.39
CA GLU A 82 44.27 31.24 35.64
C GLU A 82 43.46 31.52 34.37
N THR A 83 42.84 30.51 33.80
CA THR A 83 41.78 30.69 32.79
C THR A 83 40.46 30.49 33.50
N LYS A 84 39.49 31.36 33.19
CA LYS A 84 38.10 31.05 33.47
C LYS A 84 37.69 30.02 32.43
N THR A 85 37.11 28.91 32.87
CA THR A 85 36.48 27.94 31.98
C THR A 85 35.08 27.76 32.53
N GLU A 86 34.11 28.07 31.68
CA GLU A 86 32.71 27.96 32.03
C GLU A 86 32.33 26.48 32.08
N LYS A 87 31.70 26.08 33.19
CA LYS A 87 30.90 24.86 33.26
C LYS A 87 29.46 25.30 33.42
N ALA A 88 28.56 24.60 32.73
CA ALA A 88 27.12 24.73 32.95
C ALA A 88 26.80 24.65 34.45
N GLY A 89 25.94 25.55 34.91
CA GLY A 89 25.60 25.68 36.33
C GLY A 89 24.81 24.47 36.86
N ARG A 90 24.76 24.37 38.18
CA ARG A 90 23.49 24.05 38.83
C ARG A 90 22.57 25.27 38.62
N GLY A 91 21.26 25.13 38.50
CA GLY A 91 20.49 23.89 38.55
C GLY A 91 19.00 24.13 38.31
N VAL A 92 18.57 23.98 37.06
CA VAL A 92 17.16 23.96 36.66
C VAL A 92 16.96 22.75 35.76
N GLU A 93 16.04 21.87 36.16
CA GLU A 93 15.62 20.72 35.37
C GLU A 93 14.17 20.94 34.96
N LEU A 94 13.94 20.91 33.66
CA LEU A 94 12.67 21.21 33.01
C LEU A 94 12.13 19.93 32.37
N LEU A 95 10.91 19.55 32.73
CA LEU A 95 10.15 18.55 31.99
C LEU A 95 8.97 19.23 31.30
N VAL A 96 8.75 18.85 30.05
CA VAL A 96 7.59 19.24 29.26
C VAL A 96 6.71 18.02 29.11
N ALA A 97 5.49 18.07 29.64
CA ALA A 97 4.48 17.04 29.41
C ALA A 97 3.54 17.50 28.29
N LEU A 98 3.52 16.74 27.19
CA LEU A 98 2.71 17.01 26.01
C LEU A 98 1.59 15.98 25.88
N ASP A 99 0.36 16.47 25.86
CA ASP A 99 -0.84 15.68 25.63
C ASP A 99 -0.93 15.27 24.15
N LEU A 100 -1.09 13.96 23.89
CA LEU A 100 -1.23 13.37 22.55
C LEU A 100 -2.63 12.80 22.28
N SER A 101 -3.60 13.10 23.15
CA SER A 101 -4.97 12.63 23.01
C SER A 101 -5.62 13.12 21.70
N ALA A 102 -6.68 12.42 21.28
CA ALA A 102 -7.34 12.69 20.00
C ALA A 102 -7.89 14.12 19.88
N SER A 103 -8.21 14.78 20.99
CA SER A 103 -8.69 16.17 21.07
C SER A 103 -7.62 17.21 20.71
N MET A 104 -6.34 16.89 20.91
CA MET A 104 -5.21 17.74 20.51
C MET A 104 -5.04 17.88 18.99
N ARG A 105 -5.82 17.12 18.19
CA ARG A 105 -5.93 17.33 16.73
C ARG A 105 -6.92 18.45 16.34
N ALA A 106 -7.69 19.00 17.28
CA ALA A 106 -8.69 20.01 16.97
C ALA A 106 -8.04 21.31 16.41
N GLU A 107 -8.73 21.92 15.44
CA GLU A 107 -8.25 23.09 14.68
C GLU A 107 -8.81 24.43 15.22
N ASP A 108 -9.35 24.44 16.46
CA ASP A 108 -9.84 25.67 17.11
C ASP A 108 -8.71 26.63 17.54
N VAL A 109 -7.46 26.17 17.48
CA VAL A 109 -6.26 27.00 17.53
C VAL A 109 -5.36 26.63 16.36
N THR A 110 -5.02 27.61 15.52
CA THR A 110 -4.26 27.39 14.27
C THR A 110 -2.79 27.01 14.54
N PRO A 111 -2.22 26.02 13.81
CA PRO A 111 -2.87 25.18 12.80
C PRO A 111 -3.76 24.08 13.40
N ASN A 112 -3.30 23.40 14.46
CA ASN A 112 -4.10 22.59 15.38
C ASN A 112 -3.50 22.70 16.79
N ARG A 113 -4.19 22.19 17.83
CA ARG A 113 -3.71 22.30 19.23
C ARG A 113 -2.32 21.69 19.43
N LEU A 114 -2.06 20.47 18.94
CA LEU A 114 -0.76 19.79 19.10
C LEU A 114 0.38 20.58 18.47
N GLU A 115 0.27 20.94 17.19
CA GLU A 115 1.29 21.70 16.47
C GLU A 115 1.50 23.09 17.07
N ARG A 116 0.43 23.72 17.57
CA ARG A 116 0.55 24.98 18.30
C ARG A 116 1.25 24.81 19.66
N ALA A 117 1.05 23.69 20.35
CA ALA A 117 1.78 23.36 21.57
C ALA A 117 3.28 23.12 21.28
N LYS A 118 3.63 22.35 20.23
CA LYS A 118 5.02 22.17 19.79
C LYS A 118 5.73 23.50 19.56
N LEU A 119 5.10 24.43 18.83
CA LEU A 119 5.68 25.77 18.60
C LEU A 119 5.94 26.54 19.91
N ALA A 120 5.02 26.48 20.88
CA ALA A 120 5.23 27.12 22.18
C ALA A 120 6.33 26.44 23.01
N ILE A 121 6.54 25.12 22.85
CA ILE A 121 7.66 24.41 23.48
C ILE A 121 9.00 24.77 22.82
N LEU A 122 9.02 25.03 21.51
CA LEU A 122 10.22 25.57 20.84
C LEU A 122 10.53 27.01 21.32
N ASP A 123 9.53 27.88 21.43
CA ASP A 123 9.67 29.22 22.03
C ASP A 123 10.18 29.17 23.50
N LEU A 124 9.90 28.09 24.22
CA LEU A 124 10.35 27.84 25.60
C LEU A 124 11.84 27.50 25.66
N LEU A 125 12.32 26.65 24.74
CA LEU A 125 13.73 26.25 24.63
C LEU A 125 14.65 27.45 24.41
N GLU A 126 14.32 28.30 23.44
CA GLU A 126 15.14 29.47 23.07
C GLU A 126 15.38 30.43 24.24
N ARG A 127 14.49 30.43 25.24
CA ARG A 127 14.53 31.31 26.41
C ARG A 127 15.25 30.72 27.61
N MET A 128 15.51 29.42 27.63
CA MET A 128 16.23 28.73 28.71
C MET A 128 17.46 27.94 28.21
N PRO A 129 18.43 28.59 27.53
CA PRO A 129 19.57 27.94 26.88
C PRO A 129 20.57 27.24 27.81
N GLY A 130 20.31 27.18 29.13
CA GLY A 130 21.16 26.55 30.14
C GLY A 130 20.49 25.48 31.00
N SER A 131 19.18 25.23 30.87
CA SER A 131 18.47 24.19 31.63
C SER A 131 18.61 22.81 30.99
N LYS A 132 18.59 21.74 31.80
CA LYS A 132 18.31 20.41 31.25
C LYS A 132 16.83 20.34 30.89
N ILE A 133 16.50 19.80 29.72
CA ILE A 133 15.12 19.57 29.30
C ILE A 133 14.86 18.09 29.02
N GLY A 134 13.65 17.62 29.31
CA GLY A 134 13.13 16.31 28.91
C GLY A 134 11.66 16.40 28.48
N LEU A 135 11.23 15.43 27.67
CA LEU A 135 9.89 15.37 27.08
C LEU A 135 9.16 14.16 27.65
N ILE A 136 8.00 14.40 28.26
CA ILE A 136 7.01 13.39 28.58
C ILE A 136 5.88 13.52 27.56
N VAL A 137 5.47 12.40 26.98
CA VAL A 137 4.30 12.32 26.12
C VAL A 137 3.24 11.48 26.83
N TYR A 138 1.97 11.90 26.79
CA TYR A 138 0.94 11.19 27.55
C TYR A 138 -0.43 11.18 26.89
N THR A 139 -1.18 10.14 27.24
CA THR A 139 -2.61 9.95 26.97
C THR A 139 -3.25 9.43 28.27
N ARG A 140 -3.72 8.17 28.34
CA ARG A 140 -4.08 7.51 29.62
C ARG A 140 -2.86 7.23 30.51
N GLU A 141 -1.73 6.94 29.89
CA GLU A 141 -0.44 6.68 30.53
C GLU A 141 0.57 7.75 30.06
N GLY A 142 1.60 8.03 30.86
CA GLY A 142 2.68 8.95 30.54
C GLY A 142 3.99 8.20 30.30
N PHE A 143 4.76 8.64 29.32
CA PHE A 143 6.04 8.05 28.93
C PHE A 143 7.10 9.14 28.77
N LEU A 144 8.25 8.98 29.42
CA LEU A 144 9.43 9.81 29.20
C LEU A 144 10.06 9.52 27.81
N GLN A 145 9.67 10.30 26.81
CA GLN A 145 10.16 10.22 25.43
C GLN A 145 11.59 10.74 25.28
N VAL A 146 11.93 11.82 25.98
CA VAL A 146 13.29 12.40 25.99
C VAL A 146 13.75 12.53 27.44
N PRO A 147 14.81 11.81 27.88
CA PRO A 147 15.35 11.98 29.22
C PRO A 147 16.06 13.33 29.37
N LEU A 148 16.16 13.83 30.62
CA LEU A 148 16.76 15.13 30.94
C LEU A 148 18.15 15.33 30.31
N THR A 149 18.23 16.19 29.30
CA THR A 149 19.43 16.45 28.49
C THR A 149 19.73 17.95 28.37
N LEU A 150 21.01 18.28 28.15
CA LEU A 150 21.43 19.63 27.73
C LEU A 150 21.42 19.79 26.19
N ASP A 151 21.15 18.70 25.45
CA ASP A 151 21.05 18.72 24.01
C ASP A 151 19.64 19.15 23.58
N HIS A 152 19.45 20.46 23.47
CA HIS A 152 18.18 21.05 23.03
C HIS A 152 17.86 20.74 21.57
N GLN A 153 18.88 20.44 20.74
CA GLN A 153 18.67 20.08 19.34
C GLN A 153 18.04 18.68 19.25
N ALA A 154 18.59 17.69 19.93
CA ALA A 154 18.03 16.34 19.98
C ALA A 154 16.60 16.31 20.57
N PHE A 155 16.33 17.16 21.58
CA PHE A 155 14.97 17.36 22.09
C PHE A 155 14.04 17.95 21.02
N ALA A 156 14.47 19.00 20.30
CA ALA A 156 13.66 19.67 19.29
C ALA A 156 13.36 18.79 18.07
N GLU A 157 14.32 17.97 17.63
CA GLU A 157 14.14 16.95 16.59
C GLU A 157 13.07 15.93 17.02
N THR A 158 13.20 15.36 18.22
CA THR A 158 12.23 14.39 18.76
C THR A 158 10.83 15.00 18.92
N LEU A 159 10.72 16.25 19.38
CA LEU A 159 9.45 16.95 19.55
C LEU A 159 8.70 17.15 18.21
N GLN A 160 9.42 17.34 17.10
CA GLN A 160 8.80 17.50 15.79
C GLN A 160 8.20 16.19 15.28
N GLU A 161 8.87 15.05 15.52
CA GLU A 161 8.43 13.71 15.09
C GLU A 161 7.19 13.19 15.85
N VAL A 162 7.01 13.60 17.11
CA VAL A 162 5.88 13.15 17.96
C VAL A 162 4.52 13.57 17.39
N ASP A 163 3.57 12.63 17.32
CA ASP A 163 2.19 12.88 16.85
C ASP A 163 1.12 12.18 17.72
N THR A 164 -0.17 12.41 17.44
CA THR A 164 -1.29 11.76 18.16
C THR A 164 -1.48 10.27 17.85
N TYR A 165 -0.62 9.65 17.02
CA TYR A 165 -0.65 8.22 16.70
C TYR A 165 0.50 7.46 17.36
N THR A 166 1.52 8.18 17.82
CA THR A 166 2.68 7.69 18.57
C THR A 166 2.25 6.92 19.82
N LEU A 167 1.17 7.34 20.49
CA LEU A 167 0.50 6.59 21.57
C LEU A 167 -0.93 6.19 21.14
N PRO A 168 -1.17 4.94 20.68
CA PRO A 168 -2.46 4.51 20.13
C PRO A 168 -3.58 4.27 21.17
N GLN A 169 -3.44 4.75 22.40
CA GLN A 169 -4.45 4.63 23.46
C GLN A 169 -5.28 5.91 23.59
N GLY A 170 -6.61 5.82 23.46
CA GLY A 170 -7.51 6.95 23.71
C GLY A 170 -7.75 7.20 25.21
N GLY A 171 -7.82 8.48 25.61
CA GLY A 171 -8.01 8.97 26.99
C GLY A 171 -6.92 9.97 27.40
N THR A 172 -7.13 10.71 28.50
CA THR A 172 -6.20 11.74 28.99
C THR A 172 -5.98 11.62 30.50
N SER A 173 -4.73 11.69 30.95
CA SER A 173 -4.35 11.55 32.36
C SER A 173 -3.16 12.44 32.71
N VAL A 174 -3.45 13.67 33.15
CA VAL A 174 -2.44 14.56 33.74
C VAL A 174 -1.85 13.98 35.03
N ALA A 175 -2.57 13.10 35.72
CA ALA A 175 -2.05 12.36 36.88
C ALA A 175 -0.84 11.49 36.50
N ALA A 176 -0.91 10.78 35.38
CA ALA A 176 0.19 9.96 34.86
C ALA A 176 1.39 10.83 34.44
N ALA A 177 1.16 11.98 33.80
CA ALA A 177 2.22 12.93 33.45
C ALA A 177 2.96 13.49 34.67
N ILE A 178 2.24 13.82 35.76
CA ILE A 178 2.84 14.28 37.02
C ILE A 178 3.61 13.15 37.72
N ALA A 179 3.11 11.91 37.67
CA ALA A 179 3.79 10.74 38.22
C ALA A 179 5.13 10.47 37.50
N GLU A 180 5.10 10.42 36.17
CA GLU A 180 6.28 10.21 35.33
C GLU A 180 7.32 11.33 35.51
N ALA A 181 6.86 12.58 35.63
CA ALA A 181 7.74 13.71 35.91
C ALA A 181 8.49 13.55 37.24
N ARG A 182 7.80 13.12 38.31
CA ARG A 182 8.43 12.92 39.63
C ARG A 182 9.49 11.82 39.61
N GLU A 183 9.26 10.74 38.86
CA GLU A 183 10.25 9.67 38.68
C GLU A 183 11.45 10.12 37.83
N ALA A 184 11.18 10.90 36.77
CA ALA A 184 12.20 11.38 35.83
C ALA A 184 13.17 12.43 36.43
N PHE A 185 12.73 13.25 37.38
CA PHE A 185 13.61 14.18 38.11
C PHE A 185 14.50 13.46 39.14
N GLY A 186 13.93 12.54 39.91
CA GLY A 186 14.61 11.83 41.00
C GLY A 186 15.09 12.73 42.17
N ASP A 187 15.72 12.11 43.17
CA ASP A 187 16.23 12.82 44.36
C ASP A 187 17.49 13.66 44.04
N ASN A 188 17.31 14.95 43.75
CA ASN A 188 18.42 15.89 43.55
C ASN A 188 18.08 17.33 43.99
N ASP A 189 19.08 18.11 44.47
CA ASP A 189 18.92 19.50 44.94
C ASP A 189 18.74 20.55 43.80
N SER A 190 18.08 20.21 42.68
CA SER A 190 17.80 21.16 41.58
C SER A 190 16.37 21.68 41.64
N HIS A 191 16.11 22.84 41.01
CA HIS A 191 14.73 23.33 40.85
C HIS A 191 14.02 22.51 39.76
N HIS A 192 12.97 21.77 40.12
CA HIS A 192 12.17 20.95 39.21
C HIS A 192 10.97 21.74 38.67
N LEU A 193 10.94 21.94 37.35
CA LEU A 193 9.87 22.65 36.63
C LEU A 193 9.14 21.69 35.70
N LEU A 194 7.83 21.51 35.87
CA LEU A 194 7.00 20.77 34.93
C LEU A 194 6.07 21.72 34.17
N PHE A 195 6.15 21.75 32.84
CA PHE A 195 5.22 22.46 31.98
C PHE A 195 4.29 21.47 31.29
N ILE A 196 2.99 21.53 31.57
CA ILE A 196 1.97 20.62 31.03
C ILE A 196 1.17 21.32 29.93
N PHE A 197 1.20 20.80 28.71
CA PHE A 197 0.46 21.30 27.55
C PHE A 197 -0.71 20.36 27.25
N SER A 198 -1.95 20.83 27.41
CA SER A 198 -3.17 20.03 27.28
C SER A 198 -4.40 20.92 27.09
N ASP A 199 -5.51 20.34 26.60
CA ASP A 199 -6.83 20.96 26.67
C ASP A 199 -7.56 20.68 28.01
N GLY A 200 -6.98 19.85 28.88
CA GLY A 200 -7.52 19.56 30.20
C GLY A 200 -8.83 18.77 30.20
N GLU A 201 -9.21 18.16 29.09
CA GLU A 201 -10.40 17.31 29.00
C GLU A 201 -10.18 15.97 29.73
N ASP A 202 -11.25 15.39 30.29
CA ASP A 202 -11.28 14.08 30.96
C ASP A 202 -10.34 13.88 32.18
N LEU A 203 -10.05 14.96 32.91
CA LEU A 203 -9.23 14.89 34.12
C LEU A 203 -10.00 14.38 35.34
N GLU A 204 -10.00 13.07 35.55
CA GLU A 204 -10.46 12.45 36.79
C GLU A 204 -9.73 13.04 38.02
N GLY A 205 -10.41 13.00 39.19
CA GLY A 205 -9.97 13.71 40.41
C GLY A 205 -8.59 13.33 40.97
N GLU A 206 -7.97 12.29 40.42
CA GLU A 206 -6.61 11.84 40.72
C GLU A 206 -5.55 12.89 40.37
N ALA A 207 -5.73 13.67 39.29
CA ALA A 207 -4.75 14.69 38.88
C ALA A 207 -4.56 15.79 39.96
N ILE A 208 -5.65 16.18 40.61
CA ILE A 208 -5.65 17.14 41.72
C ILE A 208 -4.99 16.55 42.97
N ALA A 209 -5.19 15.25 43.23
CA ALA A 209 -4.55 14.55 44.35
C ALA A 209 -3.03 14.40 44.14
N MET A 210 -2.60 14.03 42.94
CA MET A 210 -1.19 13.91 42.54
C MET A 210 -0.47 15.26 42.56
N ALA A 211 -1.11 16.32 42.05
CA ALA A 211 -0.58 17.68 42.13
C ALA A 211 -0.38 18.13 43.58
N ARG A 212 -1.36 17.88 44.46
CA ARG A 212 -1.21 18.16 45.90
C ARG A 212 -0.11 17.33 46.56
N GLN A 213 0.08 16.07 46.16
CA GLN A 213 1.12 15.21 46.73
C GLN A 213 2.54 15.66 46.31
N SER A 214 2.68 16.23 45.12
CA SER A 214 3.98 16.64 44.56
C SER A 214 4.30 18.13 44.80
N ALA A 215 3.43 18.87 45.50
CA ALA A 215 3.52 20.32 45.67
C ALA A 215 4.72 20.83 46.50
N ASP A 216 5.33 19.96 47.31
CA ASP A 216 6.53 20.31 48.09
C ASP A 216 7.84 20.19 47.26
N ASP A 217 7.84 19.36 46.20
CA ASP A 217 9.03 19.01 45.42
C ASP A 217 8.99 19.53 43.96
N LEU A 218 7.79 19.77 43.40
CA LEU A 218 7.60 20.05 41.96
C LEU A 218 6.75 21.29 41.69
N LEU A 219 7.29 22.22 40.90
CA LEU A 219 6.57 23.42 40.46
C LEU A 219 5.91 23.20 39.09
N VAL A 220 4.58 23.02 39.08
CA VAL A 220 3.82 22.68 37.86
C VAL A 220 3.17 23.92 37.25
N TYR A 221 3.57 24.24 36.02
CA TYR A 221 2.92 25.23 35.15
C TYR A 221 1.99 24.52 34.17
N THR A 222 0.79 25.06 33.97
CA THR A 222 -0.21 24.46 33.07
C THR A 222 -0.55 25.39 31.92
N VAL A 223 -0.47 24.84 30.71
CA VAL A 223 -0.64 25.56 29.45
C VAL A 223 -1.87 24.99 28.75
N GLY A 224 -2.99 25.70 28.89
CA GLY A 224 -4.27 25.32 28.30
C GLY A 224 -4.31 25.61 26.80
N VAL A 225 -4.37 24.58 25.97
CA VAL A 225 -4.41 24.71 24.50
C VAL A 225 -5.81 24.40 24.00
N GLY A 226 -6.45 25.35 23.33
CA GLY A 226 -7.83 25.22 22.86
C GLY A 226 -8.70 26.43 23.21
N THR A 227 -9.98 26.34 22.85
CA THR A 227 -10.98 27.38 23.09
C THR A 227 -12.10 26.88 24.01
N ALA A 228 -12.77 27.83 24.69
CA ALA A 228 -13.96 27.53 25.50
C ALA A 228 -15.22 27.22 24.64
N GLU A 229 -15.23 27.66 23.38
CA GLU A 229 -16.29 27.37 22.40
C GLU A 229 -16.18 25.92 21.89
N GLY A 230 -14.95 25.45 21.72
CA GLY A 230 -14.59 24.06 21.45
C GLY A 230 -14.51 23.70 19.98
N GLY A 231 -13.47 22.97 19.61
CA GLY A 231 -13.20 22.51 18.25
C GLY A 231 -13.87 21.17 17.93
N LEU A 232 -14.04 20.92 16.63
CA LEU A 232 -14.33 19.58 16.12
C LEU A 232 -12.99 18.85 15.90
N ILE A 233 -12.97 17.54 16.17
CA ILE A 233 -11.76 16.72 16.00
C ILE A 233 -11.77 16.12 14.59
N PRO A 234 -10.80 16.41 13.70
CA PRO A 234 -10.71 15.74 12.40
C PRO A 234 -10.31 14.25 12.56
N ASP A 235 -10.88 13.36 11.74
CA ASP A 235 -10.45 11.95 11.65
C ASP A 235 -9.85 11.67 10.26
N PRO A 236 -8.51 11.62 10.12
CA PRO A 236 -7.86 11.44 8.83
C PRO A 236 -8.02 10.03 8.24
N ARG A 237 -8.60 9.07 8.98
CA ARG A 237 -8.91 7.73 8.45
C ARG A 237 -10.07 7.71 7.46
N GLN A 238 -10.84 8.79 7.37
CA GLN A 238 -11.99 8.92 6.46
C GLN A 238 -11.86 10.12 5.49
N GLY A 239 -10.63 10.58 5.23
CA GLY A 239 -10.36 11.66 4.27
C GLY A 239 -10.65 13.07 4.80
N GLN A 240 -10.31 14.07 3.98
CA GLN A 240 -10.35 15.49 4.36
C GLN A 240 -11.80 15.96 4.63
N GLY A 241 -12.06 16.47 5.83
CA GLY A 241 -13.35 17.07 6.22
C GLY A 241 -14.29 16.17 7.03
N ASN A 242 -13.92 14.90 7.28
CA ASN A 242 -14.63 14.05 8.23
C ASN A 242 -14.12 14.26 9.66
N PHE A 243 -15.05 14.28 10.62
CA PHE A 243 -14.78 14.51 12.04
C PHE A 243 -15.04 13.24 12.86
N LEU A 244 -14.29 13.08 13.95
CA LEU A 244 -14.43 11.97 14.89
C LEU A 244 -15.85 11.91 15.45
N ARG A 245 -16.44 10.71 15.45
CA ARG A 245 -17.77 10.43 16.00
C ARG A 245 -17.68 9.53 17.21
N ASP A 246 -18.57 9.73 18.16
CA ASP A 246 -18.76 8.83 19.29
C ASP A 246 -19.36 7.50 18.78
N PRO A 247 -18.74 6.32 19.03
CA PRO A 247 -19.25 5.02 18.61
C PRO A 247 -20.66 4.66 19.13
N VAL A 248 -21.10 5.28 20.24
CA VAL A 248 -22.37 4.95 20.91
C VAL A 248 -23.50 5.87 20.45
N SER A 249 -23.25 7.18 20.35
CA SER A 249 -24.27 8.16 19.92
C SER A 249 -24.26 8.48 18.43
N ASN A 250 -23.16 8.17 17.71
CA ASN A 250 -22.90 8.56 16.32
C ASN A 250 -22.86 10.09 16.07
N GLU A 251 -22.87 10.89 17.13
CA GLU A 251 -22.72 12.35 17.07
C GLU A 251 -21.25 12.75 16.87
N ILE A 252 -21.03 13.93 16.30
CA ILE A 252 -19.68 14.46 16.08
C ILE A 252 -19.11 14.98 17.41
N VAL A 253 -17.94 14.48 17.80
CA VAL A 253 -17.27 14.86 19.04
C VAL A 253 -16.75 16.30 18.95
N ARG A 254 -17.15 17.13 19.92
CA ARG A 254 -16.65 18.50 20.11
C ARG A 254 -15.91 18.60 21.44
N THR A 255 -14.60 18.73 21.36
CA THR A 255 -13.71 18.91 22.52
C THR A 255 -13.67 20.37 22.99
N LYS A 256 -13.58 20.61 24.30
CA LYS A 256 -13.48 21.95 24.90
C LYS A 256 -12.33 22.02 25.90
N LEU A 257 -11.68 23.19 25.95
CA LEU A 257 -10.66 23.47 26.96
C LEU A 257 -11.29 23.55 28.37
N ASP A 258 -10.92 22.66 29.29
CA ASP A 258 -11.18 22.85 30.72
C ASP A 258 -10.05 23.61 31.41
N ALA A 259 -10.12 24.94 31.28
CA ALA A 259 -9.23 25.84 31.99
C ALA A 259 -9.29 25.70 33.53
N ARG A 260 -10.38 25.19 34.13
CA ARG A 260 -10.56 25.21 35.60
C ARG A 260 -9.67 24.17 36.27
N THR A 261 -9.61 22.95 35.74
CA THR A 261 -8.82 21.88 36.34
C THR A 261 -7.33 22.14 36.17
N LEU A 262 -6.91 22.63 35.01
CA LEU A 262 -5.53 23.10 34.77
C LEU A 262 -5.13 24.24 35.72
N GLN A 263 -6.02 25.22 35.98
CA GLN A 263 -5.79 26.28 36.96
C GLN A 263 -5.64 25.74 38.39
N GLN A 264 -6.45 24.77 38.79
CA GLN A 264 -6.37 24.18 40.13
C GLN A 264 -5.06 23.40 40.33
N ILE A 265 -4.59 22.67 39.32
CA ILE A 265 -3.32 21.93 39.37
C ILE A 265 -2.14 22.89 39.58
N ALA A 266 -2.02 23.95 38.78
CA ALA A 266 -0.95 24.94 38.94
C ALA A 266 -1.01 25.68 40.29
N GLN A 267 -2.21 26.09 40.73
CA GLN A 267 -2.38 26.75 42.02
C GLN A 267 -2.02 25.88 43.23
N LEU A 268 -2.17 24.55 43.14
CA LEU A 268 -1.83 23.63 44.23
C LEU A 268 -0.33 23.43 44.41
N THR A 269 0.45 23.51 43.32
CA THR A 269 1.92 23.37 43.32
C THR A 269 2.63 24.72 43.38
N GLY A 270 1.90 25.83 43.39
CA GLY A 270 2.44 27.19 43.43
C GLY A 270 2.89 27.74 42.07
N GLY A 271 2.70 27.00 40.98
CA GLY A 271 2.92 27.45 39.61
C GLY A 271 1.78 28.32 39.08
N GLU A 272 1.80 28.58 37.77
CA GLU A 272 0.80 29.42 37.11
C GLU A 272 0.15 28.73 35.91
N TYR A 273 -1.05 29.19 35.57
CA TYR A 273 -1.81 28.73 34.40
C TYR A 273 -1.85 29.82 33.34
N VAL A 274 -1.67 29.43 32.08
CA VAL A 274 -1.95 30.30 30.92
C VAL A 274 -2.73 29.56 29.84
N GLN A 275 -3.66 30.28 29.20
CA GLN A 275 -4.28 29.80 27.97
C GLN A 275 -3.44 30.23 26.76
N LEU A 276 -3.10 29.28 25.90
CA LEU A 276 -2.25 29.52 24.75
C LEU A 276 -3.04 30.16 23.60
N ASN A 277 -2.93 31.47 23.47
CA ASN A 277 -3.61 32.25 22.43
C ASN A 277 -2.74 32.44 21.16
N SER A 278 -3.36 32.90 20.07
CA SER A 278 -2.69 33.14 18.78
C SER A 278 -1.54 34.14 18.87
N SER A 279 -1.58 35.07 19.83
CA SER A 279 -0.54 36.09 20.05
C SER A 279 0.67 35.63 20.87
N GLY A 280 0.62 34.48 21.56
CA GLY A 280 1.72 33.94 22.39
C GLY A 280 2.14 34.80 23.61
N SER A 281 1.61 36.01 23.75
CA SER A 281 2.06 37.01 24.74
C SER A 281 1.85 36.59 26.19
N GLY A 282 0.77 35.88 26.49
CA GLY A 282 0.52 35.35 27.83
C GLY A 282 1.52 34.25 28.20
N PHE A 283 1.82 33.35 27.27
CA PHE A 283 2.82 32.29 27.49
C PHE A 283 4.22 32.89 27.69
N THR A 284 4.56 33.90 26.90
CA THR A 284 5.77 34.73 27.09
C THR A 284 5.88 35.31 28.50
N GLN A 285 4.77 35.79 29.08
CA GLN A 285 4.76 36.31 30.45
C GLN A 285 4.97 35.20 31.47
N LEU A 286 4.21 34.11 31.37
CA LEU A 286 4.34 32.94 32.25
C LEU A 286 5.77 32.36 32.29
N VAL A 287 6.46 32.30 31.14
CA VAL A 287 7.88 31.86 31.09
C VAL A 287 8.81 32.83 31.80
N ASN A 288 8.62 34.14 31.62
CA ASN A 288 9.41 35.16 32.31
C ASN A 288 9.15 35.15 33.83
N ASP A 289 7.89 35.03 34.24
CA ASP A 289 7.48 34.95 35.66
C ASP A 289 7.98 33.66 36.33
N ALA A 290 8.11 32.57 35.56
CA ALA A 290 8.77 31.33 36.01
C ALA A 290 10.29 31.52 36.18
N MET A 291 10.96 32.22 35.25
CA MET A 291 12.39 32.53 35.33
C MET A 291 12.73 33.48 36.49
N ASP A 292 11.92 34.52 36.74
CA ASP A 292 12.13 35.51 37.81
C ASP A 292 12.05 34.91 39.22
N ARG A 293 11.46 33.71 39.36
CA ARG A 293 11.41 32.94 40.61
C ARG A 293 12.69 32.14 40.88
N ILE A 294 13.56 31.96 39.89
CA ILE A 294 14.80 31.18 39.99
C ILE A 294 15.96 32.12 40.34
N PRO A 295 16.79 31.80 41.36
CA PRO A 295 17.94 32.63 41.70
C PRO A 295 18.92 32.78 40.53
N PRO A 296 19.43 34.00 40.23
CA PRO A 296 20.45 34.20 39.19
C PRO A 296 21.75 33.41 39.42
N GLU A 297 22.00 32.96 40.65
CA GLU A 297 23.12 32.11 41.02
C GLU A 297 22.96 30.66 40.50
N ASP A 298 21.72 30.20 40.29
CA ASP A 298 21.36 28.86 39.76
C ASP A 298 21.06 28.86 38.25
N LEU A 299 21.09 30.04 37.60
CA LEU A 299 20.95 30.23 36.15
C LEU A 299 22.30 30.44 35.44
N GLY A 300 23.39 30.59 36.20
CA GLY A 300 24.69 31.04 35.70
C GLY A 300 25.77 29.96 35.61
N THR A 301 26.70 30.11 34.68
CA THR A 301 27.92 29.30 34.62
C THR A 301 28.80 29.57 35.85
N THR A 302 28.99 28.56 36.71
CA THR A 302 29.81 28.72 37.92
C THR A 302 31.29 28.86 37.53
N GLU A 303 31.91 30.01 37.81
CA GLU A 303 33.32 30.28 37.49
C GLU A 303 34.29 29.33 38.24
N GLN A 304 34.68 28.22 37.61
CA GLN A 304 35.77 27.38 38.10
C GLN A 304 37.10 27.85 37.52
N THR A 305 37.94 28.49 38.35
CA THR A 305 39.27 28.96 37.95
C THR A 305 40.21 27.78 37.70
N VAL A 306 40.48 27.43 36.43
CA VAL A 306 41.44 26.38 36.08
C VAL A 306 42.83 27.00 35.93
N ARG A 307 43.83 26.46 36.65
CA ARG A 307 45.21 26.95 36.57
C ARG A 307 45.90 26.42 35.32
N ILE A 308 46.41 27.35 34.49
CA ILE A 308 47.02 27.02 33.21
C ILE A 308 48.41 26.42 33.43
N GLU A 309 48.63 25.24 32.88
CA GLU A 309 49.92 24.57 32.92
C GLU A 309 50.89 25.14 31.87
N ARG A 310 52.10 25.47 32.32
CA ARG A 310 53.16 26.12 31.55
C ARG A 310 54.40 25.24 31.39
N PHE A 311 54.22 23.91 31.42
CA PHE A 311 55.31 22.93 31.30
C PHE A 311 56.05 22.99 29.96
N GLN A 312 55.45 23.59 28.93
CA GLN A 312 56.02 23.73 27.59
C GLN A 312 57.31 24.56 27.62
N TRP A 313 57.40 25.59 28.46
CA TRP A 313 58.59 26.45 28.59
C TRP A 313 59.83 25.71 29.13
N PRO A 314 59.80 25.04 30.31
CA PRO A 314 60.92 24.24 30.78
C PRO A 314 61.21 23.03 29.87
N LEU A 315 60.18 22.42 29.24
CA LEU A 315 60.39 21.33 28.29
C LEU A 315 61.12 21.79 27.03
N LEU A 316 60.72 22.91 26.43
CA LEU A 316 61.40 23.51 25.28
C LEU A 316 62.84 23.86 25.61
N ALA A 317 63.08 24.48 26.78
CA ALA A 317 64.42 24.77 27.25
C ALA A 317 65.26 23.49 27.46
N ALA A 318 64.68 22.41 28.00
CA ALA A 318 65.34 21.11 28.11
C ALA A 318 65.74 20.55 26.74
N ILE A 319 64.81 20.56 25.77
CA ILE A 319 65.05 20.11 24.38
C ILE A 319 66.17 20.92 23.74
N CYS A 320 66.18 22.26 23.90
CA CYS A 320 67.25 23.11 23.39
C CYS A 320 68.62 22.78 23.99
N LEU A 321 68.71 22.53 25.31
CA LEU A 321 69.98 22.14 25.95
C LEU A 321 70.47 20.76 25.47
N LEU A 322 69.57 19.80 25.30
CA LEU A 322 69.91 18.45 24.79
C LEU A 322 70.29 18.48 23.30
N ALA A 323 69.66 19.33 22.48
CA ALA A 323 70.08 19.55 21.09
C ALA A 323 71.48 20.20 21.01
N LEU A 324 71.75 21.19 21.87
CA LEU A 324 73.09 21.80 22.01
C LEU A 324 74.15 20.81 22.50
N GLU A 325 73.79 19.92 23.43
CA GLU A 325 74.62 18.79 23.87
C GLU A 325 75.01 17.93 22.66
N PHE A 326 74.01 17.47 21.90
CA PHE A 326 74.18 16.56 20.76
C PHE A 326 75.09 17.16 19.68
N ILE A 327 74.86 18.42 19.30
CA ILE A 327 75.65 19.15 18.30
C ILE A 327 77.10 19.36 18.78
N MET A 328 77.35 19.45 20.08
CA MET A 328 78.70 19.61 20.62
C MET A 328 79.49 18.30 20.68
N GLY A 329 80.34 18.10 19.67
CA GLY A 329 81.34 17.03 19.63
C GLY A 329 82.47 17.20 20.67
N THR A 330 82.84 16.09 21.32
CA THR A 330 83.89 16.03 22.37
C THR A 330 85.33 16.05 21.83
N ARG A 331 85.51 15.83 20.52
CA ARG A 331 86.82 15.89 19.82
C ARG A 331 86.98 17.24 19.10
N ARG A 332 88.20 17.78 19.08
CA ARG A 332 88.53 18.97 18.26
C ARG A 332 88.59 18.58 16.76
N ARG A 333 87.45 18.60 16.06
CA ARG A 333 87.43 18.55 14.59
C ARG A 333 87.59 19.96 13.99
N ALA A 334 88.21 20.03 12.81
CA ALA A 334 88.46 21.29 12.10
C ALA A 334 87.15 22.00 11.70
N ARG A 335 87.24 23.33 11.54
CA ARG A 335 86.11 24.22 11.25
C ARG A 335 85.42 23.81 9.93
N GLY A 336 84.14 23.40 9.97
CA GLY A 336 83.46 22.99 8.73
C GLY A 336 81.99 22.53 8.76
N VAL A 337 81.19 22.74 9.82
CA VAL A 337 79.73 22.40 9.80
C VAL A 337 78.83 23.43 10.52
N ALA A 338 79.38 24.36 11.31
CA ALA A 338 78.62 25.19 12.26
C ALA A 338 77.74 26.33 11.65
N ARG A 339 77.36 26.25 10.37
CA ARG A 339 76.51 27.25 9.69
C ARG A 339 75.12 26.73 9.26
N ALA A 340 74.86 25.42 9.33
CA ALA A 340 73.58 24.84 8.90
C ALA A 340 72.52 24.73 10.01
N ALA A 341 72.91 24.67 11.29
CA ALA A 341 71.98 24.38 12.39
C ALA A 341 71.27 25.60 13.01
N LEU A 342 71.78 26.81 12.79
CA LEU A 342 71.22 28.03 13.39
C LEU A 342 69.86 28.47 12.80
N PRO A 343 69.61 28.45 11.47
CA PRO A 343 68.31 28.87 10.94
C PRO A 343 67.17 27.91 11.27
N LEU A 344 67.45 26.61 11.48
CA LEU A 344 66.43 25.63 11.90
C LEU A 344 65.88 25.91 13.30
N LEU A 345 66.73 26.34 14.25
CA LEU A 345 66.30 26.72 15.60
C LEU A 345 65.50 28.03 15.62
N VAL A 346 65.81 28.99 14.74
CA VAL A 346 65.03 30.23 14.62
C VAL A 346 63.68 29.98 13.95
N GLY A 347 63.63 29.15 12.90
CA GLY A 347 62.37 28.74 12.27
C GLY A 347 61.40 28.06 13.23
N TRP A 348 61.90 27.15 14.07
CA TRP A 348 61.09 26.52 15.13
C TRP A 348 60.64 27.50 16.23
N PHE A 349 61.42 28.53 16.54
CA PHE A 349 61.05 29.53 17.55
C PHE A 349 59.92 30.46 17.07
N VAL A 350 59.87 30.78 15.78
CA VAL A 350 58.76 31.56 15.20
C VAL A 350 57.50 30.69 15.05
N LEU A 351 57.63 29.44 14.61
CA LEU A 351 56.50 28.52 14.48
C LEU A 351 55.88 28.14 15.83
N GLY A 352 56.69 28.03 16.89
CA GLY A 352 56.24 27.68 18.24
C GLY A 352 55.57 28.82 19.03
N LEU A 353 55.47 30.03 18.47
CA LEU A 353 54.82 31.17 19.15
C LEU A 353 53.34 31.35 18.79
N GLY A 354 52.82 30.64 17.78
CA GLY A 354 51.38 30.39 17.58
C GLY A 354 50.46 31.60 17.44
N LEU A 355 51.00 32.81 17.22
CA LEU A 355 50.21 34.03 16.99
C LEU A 355 50.21 34.34 15.49
N PRO A 356 49.15 33.99 14.74
CA PRO A 356 48.92 34.63 13.45
C PRO A 356 48.80 36.15 13.65
N PRO A 357 49.08 36.97 12.62
CA PRO A 357 48.67 38.36 12.68
C PRO A 357 47.15 38.39 12.87
N ARG A 358 46.66 39.09 13.90
CA ARG A 358 45.23 39.36 14.04
C ARG A 358 44.82 40.29 12.89
N VAL A 359 44.32 39.70 11.82
CA VAL A 359 43.63 40.41 10.75
C VAL A 359 42.23 40.67 11.29
N GLU A 360 41.90 41.94 11.55
CA GLU A 360 40.59 42.28 12.12
C GLU A 360 39.47 41.81 11.17
N ALA A 361 38.42 41.17 11.70
CA ALA A 361 37.30 40.65 10.90
C ALA A 361 36.66 41.71 9.98
N ALA A 362 36.76 43.00 10.32
CA ALA A 362 36.36 44.12 9.47
C ALA A 362 37.12 44.18 8.14
N SER A 363 38.43 43.87 8.14
CA SER A 363 39.26 43.84 6.93
C SER A 363 39.02 42.59 6.07
N LEU A 364 38.76 41.44 6.70
CA LEU A 364 38.35 40.21 5.99
C LEU A 364 36.99 40.39 5.29
N ARG A 365 36.04 41.10 5.92
CA ARG A 365 34.75 41.48 5.31
C ARG A 365 34.92 42.34 4.06
N GLU A 366 35.81 43.34 4.11
CA GLU A 366 36.08 44.21 2.96
C GLU A 366 36.75 43.44 1.81
N GLU A 367 37.67 42.51 2.13
CA GLU A 367 38.30 41.64 1.14
C GLU A 367 37.31 40.65 0.51
N ALA A 368 36.45 40.02 1.32
CA ALA A 368 35.41 39.10 0.85
C ALA A 368 34.37 39.81 -0.05
N GLN A 369 33.88 40.98 0.35
CA GLN A 369 32.96 41.78 -0.48
C GLN A 369 33.62 42.21 -1.79
N LYS A 370 34.89 42.61 -1.76
CA LYS A 370 35.63 43.01 -2.96
C LYS A 370 35.87 41.83 -3.91
N ALA A 371 36.12 40.63 -3.40
CA ALA A 371 36.21 39.41 -4.21
C ALA A 371 34.84 39.07 -4.84
N TYR A 372 33.76 39.19 -4.06
CA TYR A 372 32.39 38.99 -4.53
C TYR A 372 32.01 39.99 -5.64
N ASP A 373 32.31 41.29 -5.45
CA ASP A 373 32.08 42.35 -6.45
C ASP A 373 32.93 42.13 -7.73
N ALA A 374 34.11 41.52 -7.59
CA ALA A 374 34.95 41.10 -8.71
C ALA A 374 34.45 39.83 -9.43
N LYS A 375 33.35 39.22 -8.94
CA LYS A 375 32.79 37.92 -9.39
C LYS A 375 33.71 36.73 -9.15
N ASP A 376 34.69 36.88 -8.26
CA ASP A 376 35.56 35.80 -7.80
C ASP A 376 34.92 35.17 -6.56
N TYR A 377 33.86 34.38 -6.81
CA TYR A 377 33.04 33.80 -5.75
C TYR A 377 33.84 32.78 -4.91
N THR A 378 34.81 32.07 -5.49
CA THR A 378 35.69 31.16 -4.75
C THR A 378 36.53 31.92 -3.72
N SER A 379 37.23 32.98 -4.14
CA SER A 379 37.99 33.82 -3.20
C SER A 379 37.09 34.51 -2.17
N ALA A 380 35.86 34.88 -2.56
CA ALA A 380 34.87 35.45 -1.64
C ALA A 380 34.40 34.44 -0.57
N ILE A 381 34.13 33.19 -0.95
CA ILE A 381 33.76 32.09 -0.05
C ILE A 381 34.86 31.85 0.98
N ASP A 382 36.13 31.74 0.54
CA ASP A 382 37.26 31.52 1.43
C ASP A 382 37.46 32.70 2.40
N ALA A 383 37.33 33.94 1.91
CA ALA A 383 37.44 35.13 2.76
C ALA A 383 36.26 35.29 3.74
N TYR A 384 35.03 34.92 3.36
CA TYR A 384 33.89 34.89 4.27
C TYR A 384 34.00 33.79 5.33
N ARG A 385 34.52 32.60 4.97
CA ARG A 385 34.82 31.52 5.94
C ARG A 385 35.85 31.98 6.96
N LEU A 386 36.95 32.60 6.53
CA LEU A 386 37.94 33.20 7.43
C LEU A 386 37.35 34.32 8.30
N ALA A 387 36.41 35.12 7.78
CA ALA A 387 35.72 36.13 8.58
C ALA A 387 34.80 35.52 9.66
N LEU A 388 34.21 34.35 9.40
CA LEU A 388 33.39 33.58 10.36
C LEU A 388 34.24 32.90 11.44
N GLU A 389 35.50 32.53 11.18
CA GLU A 389 36.40 32.01 12.24
C GLU A 389 36.60 33.01 13.40
N GLU A 390 36.56 34.31 13.10
CA GLU A 390 36.67 35.39 14.11
C GLU A 390 35.30 35.88 14.64
N ALA A 391 34.20 35.60 13.95
CA ALA A 391 32.85 36.05 14.29
C ALA A 391 31.79 35.00 13.88
N PRO A 392 31.72 33.85 14.58
CA PRO A 392 30.99 32.67 14.12
C PRO A 392 29.46 32.81 14.14
N ASP A 393 28.92 33.78 14.88
CA ASP A 393 27.48 34.00 15.03
C ASP A 393 26.98 35.23 14.24
N ASP A 394 27.81 35.80 13.35
CA ASP A 394 27.42 36.98 12.56
C ASP A 394 26.53 36.58 11.39
N ALA A 395 25.22 36.68 11.60
CA ALA A 395 24.20 36.39 10.59
C ALA A 395 24.41 37.09 9.23
N ARG A 396 25.05 38.27 9.19
CA ARG A 396 25.36 38.97 7.92
C ARG A 396 26.53 38.34 7.17
N LEU A 397 27.48 37.75 7.88
CA LEU A 397 28.53 36.92 7.25
C LEU A 397 27.92 35.65 6.66
N HIS A 398 27.06 34.96 7.40
CA HIS A 398 26.32 33.79 6.91
C HIS A 398 25.46 34.11 5.68
N TYR A 399 24.72 35.22 5.71
CA TYR A 399 23.95 35.72 4.56
C TYR A 399 24.83 35.93 3.32
N ASN A 400 25.93 36.68 3.47
CA ASN A 400 26.81 37.01 2.36
C ASN A 400 27.57 35.77 1.83
N LEU A 401 27.96 34.84 2.70
CA LEU A 401 28.54 33.56 2.32
C LEU A 401 27.52 32.70 1.55
N GLY A 402 26.28 32.62 2.03
CA GLY A 402 25.17 31.94 1.35
C GLY A 402 24.94 32.48 -0.06
N ILE A 403 24.99 33.81 -0.25
CA ILE A 403 24.93 34.42 -1.59
C ILE A 403 26.14 34.00 -2.43
N ALA A 404 27.36 34.08 -1.90
CA ALA A 404 28.57 33.70 -2.64
C ALA A 404 28.54 32.23 -3.09
N LEU A 405 28.07 31.32 -2.22
CA LEU A 405 27.86 29.90 -2.50
C LEU A 405 26.78 29.69 -3.58
N TYR A 406 25.65 30.39 -3.48
CA TYR A 406 24.59 30.38 -4.51
C TYR A 406 25.13 30.84 -5.87
N ARG A 407 25.91 31.93 -5.94
CA ARG A 407 26.55 32.38 -7.19
C ARG A 407 27.55 31.38 -7.77
N ASN A 408 28.17 30.57 -6.91
CA ASN A 408 29.12 29.53 -7.31
C ASN A 408 28.44 28.18 -7.64
N GLY A 409 27.11 28.09 -7.56
CA GLY A 409 26.33 26.86 -7.81
C GLY A 409 26.35 25.85 -6.66
N GLN A 410 26.89 26.20 -5.49
CA GLN A 410 26.96 25.34 -4.30
C GLN A 410 25.67 25.47 -3.47
N TYR A 411 24.55 25.04 -4.04
CA TYR A 411 23.23 25.31 -3.47
C TYR A 411 22.99 24.66 -2.10
N GLU A 412 23.49 23.44 -1.85
CA GLU A 412 23.35 22.77 -0.55
C GLU A 412 24.06 23.53 0.58
N GLU A 413 25.30 23.94 0.35
CA GLU A 413 26.07 24.77 1.30
C GLU A 413 25.39 26.15 1.46
N ALA A 414 24.85 26.73 0.39
CA ALA A 414 24.12 28.00 0.45
C ALA A 414 22.88 27.92 1.35
N LEU A 415 22.09 26.83 1.27
CA LEU A 415 20.94 26.61 2.15
C LEU A 415 21.34 26.55 3.63
N GLN A 416 22.44 25.87 3.95
CA GLN A 416 22.95 25.76 5.33
C GLN A 416 23.34 27.13 5.90
N GLU A 417 24.07 27.94 5.12
CA GLU A 417 24.51 29.27 5.54
C GLU A 417 23.34 30.27 5.61
N PHE A 418 22.37 30.19 4.70
CA PHE A 418 21.12 30.95 4.84
C PHE A 418 20.30 30.52 6.07
N GLY A 419 20.28 29.23 6.42
CA GLY A 419 19.67 28.74 7.67
C GLY A 419 20.27 29.40 8.91
N LYS A 420 21.60 29.48 9.00
CA LYS A 420 22.31 30.20 10.08
C LYS A 420 21.99 31.70 10.07
N SER A 421 21.91 32.31 8.89
CA SER A 421 21.55 33.72 8.73
C SER A 421 20.16 34.08 9.27
N LEU A 422 19.22 33.13 9.38
CA LEU A 422 17.89 33.40 9.92
C LEU A 422 17.87 33.63 11.44
N GLN A 423 18.93 33.27 12.17
CA GLN A 423 19.07 33.45 13.63
C GLN A 423 19.30 34.92 14.07
N THR A 424 18.70 35.88 13.35
CA THR A 424 18.91 37.32 13.52
C THR A 424 17.60 38.05 13.82
N ASP A 425 17.62 39.02 14.73
CA ASP A 425 16.47 39.90 14.99
C ASP A 425 16.21 40.91 13.84
N ASP A 426 17.12 41.04 12.88
CA ASP A 426 17.00 41.95 11.74
C ASP A 426 15.97 41.39 10.73
N LEU A 427 14.69 41.71 10.93
CA LEU A 427 13.57 41.28 10.08
C LEU A 427 13.80 41.57 8.58
N LYS A 428 14.56 42.61 8.24
CA LYS A 428 14.90 42.89 6.84
C LYS A 428 15.91 41.88 6.32
N LEU A 429 16.95 41.58 7.10
CA LEU A 429 17.90 40.52 6.77
C LEU A 429 17.21 39.17 6.68
N GLN A 430 16.32 38.82 7.62
CA GLN A 430 15.50 37.60 7.51
C GLN A 430 14.69 37.56 6.20
N ALA A 431 14.03 38.65 5.81
CA ALA A 431 13.24 38.71 4.57
C ALA A 431 14.11 38.53 3.32
N ASP A 432 15.25 39.22 3.26
CA ASP A 432 16.20 39.13 2.15
C ASP A 432 16.86 37.71 2.12
N THR A 433 17.06 37.06 3.29
CA THR A 433 17.50 35.65 3.42
C THR A 433 16.45 34.67 2.92
N PHE A 434 15.18 34.81 3.31
CA PHE A 434 14.07 33.99 2.80
C PHE A 434 13.87 34.14 1.29
N PHE A 435 14.11 35.32 0.72
CA PHE A 435 14.10 35.53 -0.73
C PHE A 435 15.21 34.72 -1.41
N ASN A 436 16.44 34.74 -0.87
CA ASN A 436 17.55 33.96 -1.42
C ASN A 436 17.41 32.45 -1.20
N LEU A 437 16.83 32.00 -0.08
CA LEU A 437 16.40 30.60 0.11
C LEU A 437 15.40 30.19 -0.99
N GLY A 438 14.40 31.03 -1.27
CA GLY A 438 13.44 30.79 -2.37
C GLY A 438 14.12 30.60 -3.73
N ASN A 439 15.09 31.46 -4.05
CA ASN A 439 15.89 31.34 -5.28
C ASN A 439 16.76 30.07 -5.28
N THR A 440 17.36 29.72 -4.14
CA THR A 440 18.25 28.55 -4.00
C THR A 440 17.47 27.24 -4.15
N TYR A 441 16.31 27.12 -3.51
CA TYR A 441 15.40 26.00 -3.72
C TYR A 441 14.88 25.94 -5.16
N TYR A 442 14.56 27.10 -5.78
CA TYR A 442 14.15 27.10 -7.18
C TYR A 442 15.22 26.48 -8.11
N GLU A 443 16.49 26.89 -7.97
CA GLU A 443 17.59 26.34 -8.77
C GLU A 443 17.86 24.86 -8.48
N GLN A 444 17.78 24.41 -7.22
CA GLN A 444 17.86 22.97 -6.91
C GLN A 444 16.75 22.16 -7.59
N GLY A 445 15.51 22.61 -7.51
CA GLY A 445 14.39 21.95 -8.19
C GLY A 445 14.54 21.97 -9.72
N ALA A 446 15.04 23.08 -10.27
CA ALA A 446 15.31 23.22 -11.70
C ALA A 446 16.46 22.32 -12.19
N ALA A 447 17.40 21.93 -11.31
CA ALA A 447 18.47 21.00 -11.63
C ALA A 447 18.02 19.54 -11.73
N VAL A 448 16.89 19.16 -11.11
CA VAL A 448 16.39 17.77 -11.07
C VAL A 448 15.06 17.56 -11.81
N VAL A 449 14.36 18.61 -12.24
CA VAL A 449 12.99 18.51 -12.82
C VAL A 449 12.85 17.63 -14.06
N ASP A 450 13.91 17.51 -14.86
CA ASP A 450 13.89 16.67 -16.07
C ASP A 450 14.06 15.17 -15.74
N ASP A 451 14.72 14.84 -14.62
CA ASP A 451 14.97 13.45 -14.16
C ASP A 451 13.93 12.99 -13.12
N ASP A 452 13.58 13.84 -12.16
CA ASP A 452 12.65 13.58 -11.04
C ASP A 452 11.72 14.78 -10.79
N GLY A 453 10.60 14.79 -11.52
CA GLY A 453 9.53 15.78 -11.36
C GLY A 453 8.93 15.82 -9.93
N PRO A 454 8.63 14.68 -9.28
CA PRO A 454 8.24 14.63 -7.88
C PRO A 454 9.21 15.32 -6.90
N ALA A 455 10.52 15.06 -7.02
CA ALA A 455 11.52 15.72 -6.20
C ALA A 455 11.58 17.23 -6.48
N ALA A 456 11.59 17.63 -7.76
CA ALA A 456 11.58 19.04 -8.15
C ALA A 456 10.36 19.79 -7.61
N ALA A 457 9.18 19.20 -7.67
CA ALA A 457 7.94 19.77 -7.15
C ALA A 457 8.01 19.98 -5.62
N LYS A 458 8.54 19.01 -4.87
CA LYS A 458 8.74 19.14 -3.42
C LYS A 458 9.72 20.27 -3.08
N ILE A 459 10.83 20.38 -3.80
CA ILE A 459 11.81 21.45 -3.61
C ILE A 459 11.18 22.82 -3.97
N TRP A 460 10.42 22.91 -5.05
CA TRP A 460 9.71 24.13 -5.44
C TRP A 460 8.59 24.52 -4.47
N GLN A 461 7.98 23.58 -3.73
CA GLN A 461 7.08 23.94 -2.63
C GLN A 461 7.81 24.72 -1.53
N GLU A 462 8.99 24.27 -1.09
CA GLU A 462 9.85 25.01 -0.14
C GLU A 462 10.32 26.36 -0.71
N ALA A 463 10.58 26.46 -2.02
CA ALA A 463 10.80 27.74 -2.68
C ALA A 463 9.59 28.69 -2.52
N THR A 464 8.35 28.22 -2.78
CA THR A 464 7.15 29.06 -2.60
C THR A 464 6.87 29.44 -1.14
N LYS A 465 7.26 28.60 -0.18
CA LYS A 465 7.15 28.88 1.26
C LYS A 465 8.16 29.96 1.66
N SER A 466 9.40 29.84 1.19
CA SER A 466 10.46 30.82 1.41
C SER A 466 10.09 32.21 0.84
N PHE A 467 9.59 32.29 -0.41
CA PHE A 467 9.11 33.57 -0.95
C PHE A 467 7.92 34.15 -0.18
N ARG A 468 6.98 33.32 0.32
CA ARG A 468 5.86 33.79 1.17
C ARG A 468 6.38 34.39 2.48
N ASN A 469 7.36 33.77 3.12
CA ASN A 469 7.96 34.28 4.34
C ASN A 469 8.68 35.62 4.09
N ALA A 470 9.41 35.75 2.98
CA ALA A 470 10.04 37.01 2.57
C ALA A 470 9.04 38.16 2.40
N ILE A 471 7.89 37.88 1.75
CA ILE A 471 6.80 38.86 1.58
C ILE A 471 6.16 39.19 2.93
N ALA A 472 5.89 38.19 3.79
CA ALA A 472 5.27 38.42 5.10
C ALA A 472 6.11 39.34 6.00
N LEU A 473 7.42 39.19 5.99
CA LEU A 473 8.35 39.99 6.83
C LEU A 473 8.54 41.44 6.36
N ARG A 474 8.43 41.69 5.04
CA ARG A 474 8.54 43.05 4.46
C ARG A 474 7.20 43.69 4.14
N ASN A 475 6.09 43.03 4.45
CA ASN A 475 4.74 43.37 3.96
C ASN A 475 4.70 43.33 2.42
N ASP A 476 3.60 43.75 1.78
CA ASP A 476 3.46 43.71 0.31
C ASP A 476 4.47 44.58 -0.50
N ASP A 477 5.47 45.20 0.15
CA ASP A 477 6.57 45.99 -0.44
C ASP A 477 7.82 45.13 -0.76
N TYR A 478 7.61 44.00 -1.44
CA TYR A 478 8.67 43.14 -1.98
C TYR A 478 8.30 42.54 -3.35
N PRO A 479 8.25 43.35 -4.42
CA PRO A 479 7.76 42.91 -5.73
C PRO A 479 8.60 41.79 -6.36
N GLU A 480 9.92 41.76 -6.13
CA GLU A 480 10.80 40.70 -6.65
C GLU A 480 10.43 39.32 -6.07
N ALA A 481 10.04 39.26 -4.79
CA ALA A 481 9.58 38.03 -4.15
C ALA A 481 8.18 37.61 -4.66
N GLN A 482 7.31 38.56 -4.97
CA GLN A 482 5.98 38.30 -5.55
C GLN A 482 6.09 37.74 -6.98
N ASP A 483 6.92 38.35 -7.82
CA ASP A 483 7.18 37.90 -9.20
C ASP A 483 7.80 36.49 -9.21
N ASN A 484 8.79 36.23 -8.36
CA ASN A 484 9.41 34.90 -8.26
C ASN A 484 8.42 33.86 -7.70
N LEU A 485 7.60 34.20 -6.70
CA LEU A 485 6.54 33.31 -6.19
C LEU A 485 5.53 32.95 -7.27
N ALA A 486 5.10 33.91 -8.09
CA ALA A 486 4.20 33.66 -9.22
C ALA A 486 4.85 32.76 -10.28
N TYR A 487 6.13 33.00 -10.59
CA TYR A 487 6.90 32.19 -11.53
C TYR A 487 7.04 30.73 -11.06
N VAL A 488 7.46 30.49 -9.81
CA VAL A 488 7.59 29.12 -9.27
C VAL A 488 6.24 28.42 -9.18
N ARG A 489 5.16 29.11 -8.83
CA ARG A 489 3.80 28.54 -8.87
C ARG A 489 3.40 28.07 -10.27
N ASN A 490 3.71 28.83 -11.31
CA ASN A 490 3.43 28.41 -12.68
C ASN A 490 4.24 27.16 -13.08
N ARG A 491 5.54 27.11 -12.75
CA ARG A 491 6.39 25.93 -12.99
C ARG A 491 5.93 24.70 -12.19
N LEU A 492 5.48 24.88 -10.96
CA LEU A 492 4.87 23.80 -10.16
C LEU A 492 3.58 23.29 -10.80
N ALA A 493 2.72 24.18 -11.32
CA ALA A 493 1.48 23.80 -12.02
C ALA A 493 1.73 23.00 -13.32
N GLU A 494 2.85 23.24 -14.03
CA GLU A 494 3.27 22.40 -15.17
C GLU A 494 3.54 20.94 -14.77
N LEU A 495 3.88 20.69 -13.50
CA LEU A 495 4.10 19.36 -12.93
C LEU A 495 2.85 18.76 -12.29
N MET A 496 1.80 19.53 -11.97
CA MET A 496 0.59 18.97 -11.35
C MET A 496 -0.29 18.20 -12.35
N ARG A 497 -0.94 17.13 -11.90
CA ARG A 497 -1.83 16.25 -12.67
C ARG A 497 -3.07 15.92 -11.85
N THR A 498 -4.24 15.88 -12.48
CA THR A 498 -5.51 15.63 -11.79
C THR A 498 -6.01 14.21 -12.07
N VAL A 499 -6.39 13.48 -11.01
CA VAL A 499 -7.22 12.26 -11.08
C VAL A 499 -8.65 12.63 -10.71
N THR A 500 -9.55 12.56 -11.68
CA THR A 500 -10.99 12.66 -11.42
C THR A 500 -11.56 11.25 -11.28
N LEU A 501 -12.08 10.91 -10.10
CA LEU A 501 -12.79 9.65 -9.87
C LEU A 501 -14.31 9.85 -9.86
N LYS A 502 -15.05 8.83 -10.30
CA LYS A 502 -16.51 8.80 -10.28
C LYS A 502 -17.03 7.38 -9.98
N ALA A 503 -17.96 7.23 -9.04
CA ALA A 503 -18.76 6.01 -8.92
C ALA A 503 -19.88 5.99 -9.98
N ASP A 504 -20.06 4.86 -10.67
CA ASP A 504 -21.08 4.68 -11.71
C ASP A 504 -21.86 3.35 -11.55
N PRO A 505 -23.15 3.39 -11.14
CA PRO A 505 -23.89 4.57 -10.70
C PRO A 505 -23.36 5.12 -9.36
N ALA A 506 -23.55 6.40 -9.12
CA ALA A 506 -23.11 7.06 -7.88
C ALA A 506 -23.78 6.52 -6.60
N ALA A 507 -24.89 5.78 -6.72
CA ALA A 507 -25.54 5.08 -5.62
C ALA A 507 -24.92 3.72 -5.29
N GLY A 508 -24.06 3.17 -6.18
CA GLY A 508 -23.53 1.82 -6.04
C GLY A 508 -22.28 1.70 -5.17
N GLY A 509 -21.61 2.80 -4.86
CA GLY A 509 -20.42 2.80 -4.03
C GLY A 509 -19.73 4.15 -3.94
N THR A 510 -18.63 4.19 -3.20
CA THR A 510 -17.72 5.33 -3.04
C THR A 510 -16.40 5.05 -3.76
N VAL A 511 -15.64 6.11 -4.05
CA VAL A 511 -14.32 6.04 -4.68
C VAL A 511 -13.35 6.97 -3.97
N ASP A 512 -12.11 6.52 -3.79
CA ASP A 512 -11.03 7.25 -3.12
C ASP A 512 -9.71 7.17 -3.93
N GLY A 513 -8.80 8.11 -3.69
CA GLY A 513 -7.58 8.33 -4.49
C GLY A 513 -7.76 9.31 -5.66
N GLY A 514 -8.79 10.16 -5.61
CA GLY A 514 -8.97 11.29 -6.52
C GLY A 514 -8.34 12.56 -5.96
N GLY A 515 -7.83 13.45 -6.83
CA GLY A 515 -7.17 14.69 -6.40
C GLY A 515 -6.12 15.22 -7.36
N GLU A 516 -5.30 16.16 -6.89
CA GLU A 516 -4.12 16.65 -7.58
C GLU A 516 -2.85 15.94 -7.08
N TYR A 517 -2.06 15.43 -8.01
CA TYR A 517 -0.82 14.68 -7.79
C TYR A 517 0.30 15.29 -8.63
N ILE A 518 1.55 14.96 -8.31
CA ILE A 518 2.68 15.38 -9.15
C ILE A 518 2.80 14.41 -10.33
N ARG A 519 3.15 14.91 -11.51
CA ARG A 519 3.49 14.09 -12.69
C ARG A 519 4.53 13.04 -12.28
N ASP A 520 4.36 11.83 -12.79
CA ASP A 520 5.21 10.68 -12.49
C ASP A 520 5.07 10.10 -11.06
N GLN A 521 4.21 10.66 -10.21
CA GLN A 521 3.88 10.08 -8.91
C GLN A 521 3.08 8.77 -9.06
N GLN A 522 3.29 7.83 -8.16
CA GLN A 522 2.46 6.64 -8.02
C GLN A 522 1.19 6.98 -7.24
N VAL A 523 0.03 6.79 -7.88
CA VAL A 523 -1.29 7.02 -7.32
C VAL A 523 -1.93 5.65 -7.01
N LYS A 524 -2.52 5.52 -5.82
CA LYS A 524 -3.38 4.40 -5.46
C LYS A 524 -4.83 4.88 -5.45
N ILE A 525 -5.72 4.11 -6.09
CA ILE A 525 -7.17 4.37 -6.11
C ILE A 525 -7.91 3.17 -5.51
N SER A 526 -9.08 3.42 -4.91
CA SER A 526 -9.94 2.38 -4.38
C SER A 526 -11.42 2.67 -4.61
N ALA A 527 -12.23 1.61 -4.67
CA ALA A 527 -13.67 1.62 -4.80
C ALA A 527 -14.27 0.73 -3.71
N GLU A 528 -15.27 1.23 -2.99
CA GLU A 528 -16.01 0.49 -1.97
C GLU A 528 -17.48 0.42 -2.39
N ALA A 529 -18.06 -0.77 -2.40
CA ALA A 529 -19.45 -0.97 -2.82
C ALA A 529 -20.41 -0.76 -1.65
N ASN A 530 -21.53 -0.10 -1.90
CA ASN A 530 -22.59 0.07 -0.91
C ASN A 530 -23.39 -1.24 -0.73
N ASP A 531 -24.12 -1.37 0.38
CA ASP A 531 -25.03 -2.50 0.64
C ASP A 531 -25.95 -2.78 -0.56
N GLY A 532 -26.04 -4.06 -0.97
CA GLY A 532 -26.78 -4.49 -2.16
C GLY A 532 -26.08 -4.22 -3.49
N TRP A 533 -24.81 -3.84 -3.48
CA TRP A 533 -23.97 -3.68 -4.68
C TRP A 533 -22.66 -4.45 -4.53
N ARG A 534 -22.04 -4.72 -5.68
CA ARG A 534 -20.64 -5.15 -5.75
C ARG A 534 -19.87 -4.30 -6.75
N PHE A 535 -18.58 -4.17 -6.53
CA PHE A 535 -17.67 -3.65 -7.55
C PHE A 535 -17.68 -4.59 -8.78
N ALA A 536 -17.56 -4.02 -9.97
CA ALA A 536 -17.54 -4.75 -11.23
C ALA A 536 -16.24 -4.58 -11.99
N PHE A 537 -15.84 -3.33 -12.30
CA PHE A 537 -14.57 -3.01 -12.96
C PHE A 537 -14.26 -1.50 -12.93
N TRP A 538 -13.00 -1.15 -13.15
CA TRP A 538 -12.59 0.24 -13.46
C TRP A 538 -12.71 0.54 -14.96
N ALA A 539 -13.18 1.73 -15.31
CA ALA A 539 -13.18 2.24 -16.68
C ALA A 539 -12.39 3.54 -16.79
N GLY A 540 -11.61 3.68 -17.86
CA GLY A 540 -10.71 4.81 -18.10
C GLY A 540 -9.24 4.41 -18.06
N GLU A 541 -8.41 5.12 -18.82
CA GLU A 541 -6.97 4.91 -18.85
C GLU A 541 -6.31 5.50 -17.59
N PRO A 542 -5.37 4.79 -16.92
CA PRO A 542 -4.68 3.58 -17.39
C PRO A 542 -5.19 2.23 -16.81
N VAL A 543 -6.28 2.22 -16.05
CA VAL A 543 -6.75 1.06 -15.22
C VAL A 543 -7.93 0.29 -15.83
N GLY A 544 -8.13 0.39 -17.15
CA GLY A 544 -9.37 -0.04 -17.80
C GLY A 544 -9.57 -1.57 -17.81
N GLY A 545 -10.72 -2.03 -17.29
CA GLY A 545 -11.19 -3.42 -17.38
C GLY A 545 -10.82 -4.31 -16.19
N GLU A 546 -10.14 -3.78 -15.18
CA GLU A 546 -9.66 -4.54 -14.02
C GLU A 546 -10.78 -4.76 -12.99
N GLN A 547 -10.92 -5.99 -12.50
CA GLN A 547 -11.98 -6.40 -11.54
C GLN A 547 -11.59 -6.23 -10.07
N GLU A 548 -10.36 -5.82 -9.78
CA GLU A 548 -9.92 -5.53 -8.42
C GLU A 548 -10.37 -4.14 -7.97
N PRO A 549 -11.01 -3.99 -6.80
CA PRO A 549 -11.53 -2.71 -6.31
C PRO A 549 -10.44 -1.71 -5.91
N THR A 550 -9.17 -2.14 -5.83
CA THR A 550 -8.02 -1.29 -5.50
C THR A 550 -6.97 -1.40 -6.59
N GLN A 551 -6.48 -0.26 -7.08
CA GLN A 551 -5.48 -0.21 -8.15
C GLN A 551 -4.35 0.78 -7.88
N SER A 552 -3.24 0.65 -8.60
CA SER A 552 -2.09 1.56 -8.48
C SER A 552 -1.38 1.79 -9.82
N PHE A 553 -1.18 3.05 -10.18
CA PHE A 553 -0.59 3.44 -11.47
C PHE A 553 0.24 4.72 -11.35
N LYS A 554 1.03 5.02 -12.40
CA LYS A 554 1.85 6.23 -12.49
C LYS A 554 1.10 7.33 -13.25
N ILE A 555 1.03 8.55 -12.72
CA ILE A 555 0.24 9.63 -13.34
C ILE A 555 1.06 10.50 -14.30
N GLU A 556 0.90 10.28 -15.60
CA GLU A 556 1.62 11.06 -16.64
C GLU A 556 0.85 12.31 -17.10
N LYS A 557 -0.49 12.23 -17.10
CA LYS A 557 -1.43 13.22 -17.64
C LYS A 557 -2.69 13.27 -16.74
N ASN A 558 -3.54 14.27 -16.94
CA ASN A 558 -4.83 14.31 -16.26
C ASN A 558 -5.69 13.13 -16.74
N VAL A 559 -6.31 12.41 -15.80
CA VAL A 559 -7.10 11.20 -16.06
C VAL A 559 -8.47 11.29 -15.41
N ASN A 560 -9.47 10.73 -16.09
CA ASN A 560 -10.83 10.59 -15.60
C ASN A 560 -11.15 9.10 -15.59
N ILE A 561 -11.44 8.55 -14.41
CA ILE A 561 -11.63 7.11 -14.17
C ILE A 561 -12.98 6.92 -13.46
N SER A 562 -13.73 5.89 -13.83
CA SER A 562 -14.97 5.51 -13.14
C SER A 562 -14.94 4.09 -12.60
N ALA A 563 -15.35 3.93 -11.34
CA ALA A 563 -15.63 2.62 -10.75
C ALA A 563 -17.06 2.22 -11.15
N HIS A 564 -17.20 1.09 -11.83
CA HIS A 564 -18.50 0.54 -12.18
C HIS A 564 -18.98 -0.43 -11.09
N PHE A 565 -20.23 -0.24 -10.65
CA PHE A 565 -20.89 -1.07 -9.66
C PHE A 565 -22.10 -1.77 -10.25
N ILE A 566 -22.28 -3.04 -9.90
CA ILE A 566 -23.44 -3.85 -10.29
C ILE A 566 -24.25 -4.14 -9.04
N LYS A 567 -25.56 -3.95 -9.15
CA LYS A 567 -26.50 -4.25 -8.08
C LYS A 567 -26.70 -5.75 -7.97
N VAL A 568 -26.80 -6.26 -6.76
CA VAL A 568 -26.93 -7.69 -6.47
C VAL A 568 -28.12 -7.96 -5.55
N TRP A 569 -28.62 -9.18 -5.62
CA TRP A 569 -29.78 -9.63 -4.87
C TRP A 569 -29.57 -11.05 -4.36
N ASP A 570 -30.13 -11.36 -3.19
CA ASP A 570 -30.05 -12.69 -2.60
C ASP A 570 -31.18 -13.60 -3.10
N LEU A 571 -30.78 -14.79 -3.57
CA LEU A 571 -31.67 -15.86 -3.99
C LEU A 571 -31.61 -17.01 -2.98
N THR A 572 -32.74 -17.29 -2.34
CA THR A 572 -32.94 -18.50 -1.53
C THR A 572 -33.76 -19.50 -2.33
N VAL A 573 -33.23 -20.69 -2.57
CA VAL A 573 -33.93 -21.76 -3.30
C VAL A 573 -34.22 -22.92 -2.35
N GLN A 574 -35.50 -23.24 -2.17
CA GLN A 574 -35.96 -24.22 -1.18
C GLN A 574 -37.07 -25.12 -1.73
N VAL A 575 -37.39 -26.19 -1.00
CA VAL A 575 -38.43 -27.17 -1.35
C VAL A 575 -39.50 -27.18 -0.26
N ALA A 576 -40.79 -27.21 -0.66
CA ALA A 576 -41.90 -27.31 0.27
C ALA A 576 -42.89 -28.45 -0.14
N PRO A 577 -43.19 -29.40 0.77
CA PRO A 577 -42.58 -29.57 2.09
C PRO A 577 -41.10 -29.99 1.99
N SER A 578 -40.30 -29.70 3.02
CA SER A 578 -38.83 -29.90 2.99
C SER A 578 -38.37 -31.35 2.84
N GLU A 579 -39.26 -32.31 3.11
CA GLU A 579 -39.04 -33.75 2.92
C GLU A 579 -39.32 -34.23 1.49
N ALA A 580 -39.86 -33.38 0.61
CA ALA A 580 -40.27 -33.75 -0.74
C ALA A 580 -39.12 -33.78 -1.77
N GLY A 581 -37.95 -33.23 -1.46
CA GLY A 581 -36.84 -33.15 -2.40
C GLY A 581 -35.70 -32.23 -1.96
N SER A 582 -34.85 -31.86 -2.91
CA SER A 582 -33.77 -30.88 -2.75
C SER A 582 -33.78 -29.85 -3.88
N ALA A 583 -33.13 -28.70 -3.68
CA ALA A 583 -32.96 -27.66 -4.69
C ALA A 583 -31.55 -27.05 -4.65
N LYS A 584 -31.16 -26.34 -5.71
CA LYS A 584 -29.81 -25.78 -5.94
C LYS A 584 -29.86 -24.31 -6.35
N GLU A 585 -28.69 -23.66 -6.40
CA GLU A 585 -28.49 -22.24 -6.77
C GLU A 585 -29.05 -21.21 -5.77
N SER A 586 -28.77 -21.41 -4.48
CA SER A 586 -28.93 -20.32 -3.48
C SER A 586 -27.63 -19.52 -3.34
N GLY A 587 -27.73 -18.19 -3.27
CA GLY A 587 -26.58 -17.28 -3.20
C GLY A 587 -26.93 -15.87 -3.67
N THR A 588 -25.92 -15.02 -3.80
CA THR A 588 -26.06 -13.61 -4.22
C THR A 588 -25.72 -13.47 -5.70
N TYR A 589 -26.61 -12.88 -6.51
CA TYR A 589 -26.48 -12.79 -7.97
C TYR A 589 -26.72 -11.39 -8.52
N ASP A 590 -26.21 -11.11 -9.73
CA ASP A 590 -26.35 -9.82 -10.42
C ASP A 590 -27.82 -9.53 -10.80
N GLU A 591 -28.27 -8.28 -10.63
CA GLU A 591 -29.62 -7.83 -11.01
C GLU A 591 -29.91 -8.09 -12.50
N ASN A 592 -31.09 -8.66 -12.78
CA ASN A 592 -31.57 -9.08 -14.11
C ASN A 592 -30.70 -10.12 -14.86
N LYS A 593 -29.71 -10.75 -14.23
CA LYS A 593 -28.92 -11.83 -14.84
C LYS A 593 -29.62 -13.19 -14.62
N PRO A 594 -29.82 -14.02 -15.66
CA PRO A 594 -30.43 -15.34 -15.50
C PRO A 594 -29.58 -16.29 -14.66
N VAL A 595 -30.25 -17.03 -13.77
CA VAL A 595 -29.71 -18.10 -12.91
C VAL A 595 -30.49 -19.39 -13.16
N ASP A 596 -29.80 -20.51 -13.39
CA ASP A 596 -30.39 -21.82 -13.70
C ASP A 596 -30.80 -22.59 -12.43
N ILE A 597 -31.96 -22.27 -11.85
CA ILE A 597 -32.48 -22.99 -10.67
C ILE A 597 -32.98 -24.39 -11.02
N SER A 598 -32.73 -25.35 -10.11
CA SER A 598 -33.16 -26.74 -10.27
C SER A 598 -33.62 -27.38 -8.97
N THR A 599 -34.57 -28.31 -9.08
CA THR A 599 -35.05 -29.14 -7.96
C THR A 599 -35.15 -30.61 -8.37
N GLU A 600 -34.88 -31.49 -7.40
CA GLU A 600 -34.96 -32.95 -7.54
C GLU A 600 -35.93 -33.48 -6.47
N GLY A 601 -36.97 -34.20 -6.91
CA GLY A 601 -38.03 -34.71 -6.04
C GLY A 601 -37.75 -36.12 -5.56
N ASN A 602 -38.08 -36.39 -4.30
CA ASN A 602 -38.06 -37.72 -3.71
C ASN A 602 -39.22 -38.59 -4.22
N ASP A 603 -39.11 -39.91 -4.05
CA ASP A 603 -40.20 -40.86 -4.32
C ASP A 603 -41.53 -40.43 -3.66
N TYR A 604 -42.64 -40.62 -4.38
CA TYR A 604 -44.00 -40.22 -3.98
C TYR A 604 -44.26 -38.71 -3.86
N TRP A 605 -43.42 -37.87 -4.47
CA TRP A 605 -43.68 -36.44 -4.63
C TRP A 605 -43.68 -36.03 -6.10
N ALA A 606 -44.70 -35.29 -6.52
CA ALA A 606 -44.81 -34.71 -7.85
C ALA A 606 -44.56 -33.20 -7.78
N PHE A 607 -43.66 -32.70 -8.64
CA PHE A 607 -43.39 -31.29 -8.76
C PHE A 607 -44.62 -30.57 -9.32
N LYS A 608 -45.07 -29.50 -8.65
CA LYS A 608 -46.26 -28.73 -9.01
C LYS A 608 -45.93 -27.39 -9.67
N GLY A 609 -44.78 -26.83 -9.35
CA GLY A 609 -44.32 -25.54 -9.86
C GLY A 609 -43.44 -24.80 -8.86
N TRP A 610 -42.76 -23.77 -9.35
CA TRP A 610 -42.07 -22.79 -8.51
C TRP A 610 -43.06 -21.72 -8.01
N ASP A 611 -42.98 -21.44 -6.72
CA ASP A 611 -43.66 -20.34 -6.04
C ASP A 611 -42.60 -19.31 -5.64
N ILE A 612 -42.78 -18.06 -6.07
CA ILE A 612 -41.73 -17.03 -6.00
C ILE A 612 -42.20 -15.91 -5.07
N GLU A 613 -41.52 -15.77 -3.94
CA GLU A 613 -41.71 -14.65 -3.02
C GLU A 613 -40.62 -13.61 -3.32
N GLY A 614 -41.01 -12.44 -3.83
CA GLY A 614 -40.09 -11.37 -4.27
C GLY A 614 -40.37 -10.95 -5.72
N SER A 615 -39.55 -10.03 -6.25
CA SER A 615 -39.60 -9.58 -7.63
C SER A 615 -38.56 -10.31 -8.47
N ALA A 616 -39.01 -11.22 -9.35
CA ALA A 616 -38.18 -11.88 -10.33
C ALA A 616 -38.97 -12.29 -11.57
N GLU A 617 -38.27 -12.43 -12.70
CA GLU A 617 -38.82 -13.07 -13.90
C GLU A 617 -38.37 -14.53 -13.97
N VAL A 618 -39.32 -15.46 -14.17
CA VAL A 618 -39.04 -16.91 -14.31
C VAL A 618 -39.51 -17.37 -15.69
N VAL A 619 -38.64 -18.05 -16.44
CA VAL A 619 -38.90 -18.43 -17.84
C VAL A 619 -40.02 -19.45 -17.99
N ASP A 620 -39.99 -20.54 -17.21
CA ASP A 620 -41.09 -21.51 -17.12
C ASP A 620 -41.18 -22.06 -15.68
N PRO A 621 -42.07 -21.52 -14.82
CA PRO A 621 -42.19 -21.98 -13.44
C PRO A 621 -42.84 -23.38 -13.33
N SER A 622 -43.32 -23.98 -14.43
CA SER A 622 -43.89 -25.33 -14.44
C SER A 622 -42.84 -26.44 -14.61
N LYS A 623 -41.56 -26.08 -14.81
CA LYS A 623 -40.45 -27.04 -14.96
C LYS A 623 -39.59 -27.13 -13.70
N PRO A 624 -39.17 -28.34 -13.30
CA PRO A 624 -38.26 -28.53 -12.16
C PRO A 624 -36.83 -28.00 -12.42
N GLN A 625 -36.50 -27.66 -13.67
CA GLN A 625 -35.30 -26.90 -14.07
C GLN A 625 -35.76 -25.69 -14.88
N THR A 626 -35.37 -24.48 -14.49
CA THR A 626 -35.82 -23.24 -15.12
C THR A 626 -34.85 -22.09 -14.84
N GLN A 627 -35.02 -20.96 -15.54
CA GLN A 627 -34.22 -19.76 -15.32
C GLN A 627 -34.99 -18.70 -14.55
N ILE A 628 -34.31 -18.05 -13.60
CA ILE A 628 -34.81 -16.92 -12.82
C ILE A 628 -33.88 -15.70 -12.96
N SER A 629 -34.45 -14.50 -13.08
CA SER A 629 -33.73 -13.22 -13.14
C SER A 629 -34.21 -12.29 -12.04
N LEU A 630 -33.32 -11.85 -11.15
CA LEU A 630 -33.65 -11.18 -9.89
C LEU A 630 -33.83 -9.66 -10.04
N GLN A 631 -34.85 -9.10 -9.40
CA GLN A 631 -35.13 -7.66 -9.29
C GLN A 631 -35.32 -7.20 -7.83
N SER A 632 -35.30 -8.13 -6.88
CA SER A 632 -35.17 -7.96 -5.44
C SER A 632 -34.55 -9.23 -4.85
N ASP A 633 -34.31 -9.24 -3.54
CA ASP A 633 -34.14 -10.50 -2.81
C ASP A 633 -35.38 -11.38 -3.02
N VAL A 634 -35.17 -12.68 -3.24
CA VAL A 634 -36.18 -13.62 -3.71
C VAL A 634 -36.04 -14.97 -3.01
N THR A 635 -37.17 -15.53 -2.58
CA THR A 635 -37.26 -16.93 -2.18
C THR A 635 -38.03 -17.74 -3.22
N ALA A 636 -37.32 -18.60 -3.95
CA ALA A 636 -37.88 -19.52 -4.93
C ALA A 636 -38.17 -20.87 -4.27
N THR A 637 -39.44 -21.20 -4.11
CA THR A 637 -39.90 -22.42 -3.44
C THR A 637 -40.44 -23.43 -4.45
N ALA A 638 -39.74 -24.54 -4.65
CA ALA A 638 -40.27 -25.68 -5.39
C ALA A 638 -41.41 -26.33 -4.60
N LYS A 639 -42.64 -26.21 -5.07
CA LYS A 639 -43.81 -26.84 -4.46
C LYS A 639 -43.94 -28.26 -4.97
N TYR A 640 -44.03 -29.20 -4.04
CA TYR A 640 -44.37 -30.58 -4.31
C TYR A 640 -45.72 -30.93 -3.69
N VAL A 641 -46.41 -31.88 -4.31
CA VAL A 641 -47.61 -32.51 -3.78
C VAL A 641 -47.39 -34.02 -3.69
N GLU A 642 -48.07 -34.66 -2.75
CA GLU A 642 -48.06 -36.11 -2.66
C GLU A 642 -48.49 -36.73 -4.01
N ALA A 643 -47.83 -37.82 -4.37
CA ALA A 643 -47.97 -38.48 -5.65
C ALA A 643 -48.12 -40.00 -5.52
N TRP A 644 -48.62 -40.62 -6.58
CA TRP A 644 -48.57 -42.06 -6.78
C TRP A 644 -47.68 -42.40 -7.97
N LYS A 645 -47.06 -43.58 -7.92
CA LYS A 645 -46.20 -44.11 -8.98
C LYS A 645 -47.04 -44.72 -10.10
N LEU A 646 -46.87 -44.20 -11.30
CA LEU A 646 -47.39 -44.79 -12.53
C LEU A 646 -46.24 -45.44 -13.29
N THR A 647 -46.33 -46.76 -13.47
CA THR A 647 -45.37 -47.55 -14.25
C THR A 647 -46.03 -47.93 -15.57
N VAL A 648 -45.65 -47.27 -16.66
CA VAL A 648 -46.07 -47.61 -18.02
C VAL A 648 -45.03 -48.53 -18.66
N GLN A 649 -45.49 -49.64 -19.25
CA GLN A 649 -44.64 -50.61 -19.95
C GLN A 649 -45.25 -50.96 -21.30
N GLY A 650 -44.41 -51.40 -22.23
CA GLY A 650 -44.84 -52.02 -23.49
C GLY A 650 -44.84 -53.54 -23.41
N GLU A 651 -45.79 -54.19 -24.08
CA GLU A 651 -45.76 -55.64 -24.32
C GLU A 651 -46.01 -55.92 -25.81
N PRO A 652 -45.01 -56.43 -26.55
CA PRO A 652 -43.59 -56.53 -26.15
C PRO A 652 -42.94 -55.15 -25.94
N ALA A 653 -41.98 -55.06 -25.01
CA ALA A 653 -41.37 -53.79 -24.57
C ALA A 653 -40.71 -52.96 -25.69
N LEU A 654 -40.28 -53.61 -26.78
CA LEU A 654 -39.69 -52.95 -27.95
C LEU A 654 -40.68 -52.66 -29.08
N GLY A 655 -41.93 -53.11 -28.99
CA GLY A 655 -42.94 -52.94 -30.05
C GLY A 655 -43.74 -51.64 -29.96
N VAL A 656 -43.69 -50.93 -28.84
CA VAL A 656 -44.49 -49.73 -28.58
C VAL A 656 -43.69 -48.72 -27.77
N ASN A 657 -43.78 -47.44 -28.14
CA ASN A 657 -43.35 -46.34 -27.28
C ASN A 657 -44.57 -45.87 -26.49
N ALA A 658 -44.57 -46.08 -25.17
CA ALA A 658 -45.72 -45.86 -24.30
C ALA A 658 -45.31 -45.11 -23.02
N GLY A 659 -46.11 -44.13 -22.62
CA GLY A 659 -45.86 -43.31 -21.44
C GLY A 659 -47.04 -42.41 -21.07
N PRO A 660 -46.87 -41.51 -20.10
CA PRO A 660 -45.65 -41.28 -19.32
C PRO A 660 -45.55 -42.16 -18.06
N SER A 661 -44.34 -42.62 -17.73
CA SER A 661 -44.02 -43.23 -16.43
C SER A 661 -43.46 -42.20 -15.46
N GLY A 662 -43.73 -42.33 -14.16
CA GLY A 662 -43.22 -41.40 -13.14
C GLY A 662 -44.11 -41.29 -11.90
N PHE A 663 -43.94 -40.21 -11.14
CA PHE A 663 -44.78 -39.85 -10.00
C PHE A 663 -45.72 -38.70 -10.38
N PHE A 664 -47.02 -38.85 -10.12
CA PHE A 664 -48.06 -37.88 -10.49
C PHE A 664 -49.01 -37.60 -9.31
N GLU A 665 -49.56 -36.37 -9.24
CA GLU A 665 -50.44 -35.88 -8.15
C GLU A 665 -51.57 -36.87 -7.84
N LYS A 666 -51.76 -37.18 -6.55
CA LYS A 666 -52.79 -38.15 -6.11
C LYS A 666 -54.21 -37.71 -6.51
N GLY A 667 -55.00 -38.65 -7.01
CA GLY A 667 -56.40 -38.45 -7.39
C GLY A 667 -56.60 -37.71 -8.72
N LYS A 668 -55.54 -37.54 -9.52
CA LYS A 668 -55.63 -36.99 -10.89
C LYS A 668 -55.68 -38.10 -11.93
N ASP A 669 -56.26 -37.73 -13.07
CA ASP A 669 -56.17 -38.51 -14.30
C ASP A 669 -54.88 -38.10 -15.04
N VAL A 670 -54.10 -39.08 -15.48
CA VAL A 670 -52.88 -38.86 -16.28
C VAL A 670 -53.15 -39.31 -17.72
N ASP A 671 -52.84 -38.44 -18.67
CA ASP A 671 -52.94 -38.72 -20.10
C ASP A 671 -51.89 -39.77 -20.51
N LEU A 672 -52.36 -40.98 -20.84
CA LEU A 672 -51.55 -42.05 -21.41
C LEU A 672 -51.50 -41.90 -22.93
N GLN A 673 -50.31 -42.06 -23.50
CA GLN A 673 -50.09 -42.11 -24.94
C GLN A 673 -49.21 -43.30 -25.29
N ALA A 674 -49.64 -44.07 -26.28
CA ALA A 674 -48.89 -45.15 -26.88
C ALA A 674 -48.84 -44.99 -28.40
N LYS A 675 -47.64 -45.16 -28.97
CA LYS A 675 -47.42 -45.26 -30.42
C LYS A 675 -46.78 -46.60 -30.71
N ALA A 676 -47.49 -47.46 -31.43
CA ALA A 676 -46.92 -48.69 -31.97
C ALA A 676 -45.75 -48.36 -32.91
N ARG A 677 -44.68 -49.16 -32.85
CA ARG A 677 -43.55 -49.08 -33.77
C ARG A 677 -43.88 -49.84 -35.05
N ASP A 678 -43.13 -49.59 -36.12
CA ASP A 678 -43.43 -50.18 -37.43
C ASP A 678 -43.36 -51.72 -37.38
N GLY A 679 -44.28 -52.37 -38.09
CA GLY A 679 -44.47 -53.83 -38.01
C GLY A 679 -45.20 -54.29 -36.74
N PHE A 680 -45.83 -53.38 -35.99
CA PHE A 680 -46.74 -53.72 -34.89
C PHE A 680 -48.09 -52.99 -35.00
N SER A 681 -49.18 -53.76 -34.88
CA SER A 681 -50.53 -53.26 -34.72
C SER A 681 -50.89 -53.00 -33.25
N TRP A 682 -51.65 -51.93 -33.00
CA TRP A 682 -52.19 -51.59 -31.68
C TRP A 682 -53.27 -52.58 -31.23
N LEU A 683 -53.16 -53.11 -30.00
CA LEU A 683 -54.18 -53.98 -29.40
C LEU A 683 -55.00 -53.30 -28.31
N GLY A 684 -54.40 -52.38 -27.55
CA GLY A 684 -55.05 -51.75 -26.40
C GLY A 684 -54.16 -51.74 -25.15
N TRP A 685 -54.66 -51.12 -24.09
CA TRP A 685 -54.05 -51.09 -22.77
C TRP A 685 -54.56 -52.21 -21.87
N ILE A 686 -53.70 -52.72 -20.98
CA ILE A 686 -54.10 -53.50 -19.80
C ILE A 686 -53.66 -52.78 -18.54
N GLY A 687 -54.58 -52.65 -17.59
CA GLY A 687 -54.35 -52.04 -16.29
C GLY A 687 -55.68 -51.60 -15.67
N GLU A 688 -55.72 -51.48 -14.35
CA GLU A 688 -56.90 -50.93 -13.67
C GLU A 688 -56.92 -49.39 -13.78
N GLY A 689 -58.11 -48.79 -13.77
CA GLY A 689 -58.29 -47.34 -13.71
C GLY A 689 -58.11 -46.58 -15.03
N ILE A 690 -57.97 -47.29 -16.16
CA ILE A 690 -57.87 -46.72 -17.50
C ILE A 690 -59.28 -46.42 -18.04
N ALA A 691 -59.49 -45.22 -18.60
CA ALA A 691 -60.81 -44.74 -19.03
C ALA A 691 -61.33 -45.43 -20.31
N ASP A 692 -60.54 -45.42 -21.39
CA ASP A 692 -60.79 -46.21 -22.60
C ASP A 692 -59.54 -47.02 -22.95
N PRO A 693 -59.48 -48.33 -22.64
CA PRO A 693 -58.30 -49.14 -22.92
C PRO A 693 -58.14 -49.47 -24.41
N THR A 694 -59.12 -49.18 -25.28
CA THR A 694 -59.04 -49.50 -26.71
C THR A 694 -58.30 -48.44 -27.52
N GLN A 695 -58.25 -47.20 -27.02
CA GLN A 695 -57.60 -46.08 -27.71
C GLN A 695 -56.10 -45.99 -27.38
N PRO A 696 -55.23 -45.69 -28.35
CA PRO A 696 -53.80 -45.45 -28.11
C PRO A 696 -53.53 -44.18 -27.29
N GLN A 697 -54.49 -43.26 -27.25
CA GLN A 697 -54.51 -42.10 -26.34
C GLN A 697 -55.71 -42.24 -25.40
N THR A 698 -55.46 -42.21 -24.10
CA THR A 698 -56.48 -42.45 -23.06
C THR A 698 -56.04 -41.82 -21.74
N THR A 699 -56.79 -41.99 -20.65
CA THR A 699 -56.38 -41.51 -19.32
C THR A 699 -56.36 -42.64 -18.28
N VAL A 700 -55.56 -42.49 -17.24
CA VAL A 700 -55.55 -43.38 -16.06
C VAL A 700 -55.74 -42.60 -14.76
N HIS A 701 -56.73 -42.99 -13.96
CA HIS A 701 -57.05 -42.34 -12.67
C HIS A 701 -56.17 -42.87 -11.53
N LEU A 702 -55.29 -42.05 -10.95
CA LEU A 702 -54.34 -42.47 -9.91
C LEU A 702 -54.90 -42.31 -8.49
N ASP A 703 -55.60 -43.32 -7.99
CA ASP A 703 -55.99 -43.45 -6.57
C ASP A 703 -54.94 -44.16 -5.70
N ARG A 704 -53.98 -44.84 -6.34
CA ARG A 704 -52.87 -45.62 -5.76
C ARG A 704 -51.76 -45.78 -6.80
N ASP A 705 -50.64 -46.39 -6.43
CA ASP A 705 -49.62 -46.84 -7.39
C ASP A 705 -50.22 -47.79 -8.44
N ARG A 706 -49.98 -47.52 -9.72
CA ARG A 706 -50.48 -48.32 -10.83
C ARG A 706 -49.36 -48.77 -11.76
N SER A 707 -49.54 -49.97 -12.31
CA SER A 707 -48.80 -50.42 -13.48
C SER A 707 -49.79 -50.61 -14.63
N VAL A 708 -49.47 -50.08 -15.81
CA VAL A 708 -50.27 -50.20 -17.02
C VAL A 708 -49.39 -50.64 -18.19
N THR A 709 -49.92 -51.51 -19.04
CA THR A 709 -49.18 -52.13 -20.14
C THR A 709 -49.85 -51.79 -21.47
N ALA A 710 -49.15 -51.07 -22.32
CA ALA A 710 -49.51 -50.87 -23.72
C ALA A 710 -49.25 -52.18 -24.49
N ARG A 711 -50.29 -52.78 -25.05
CA ARG A 711 -50.16 -54.02 -25.82
C ARG A 711 -50.20 -53.74 -27.30
N VAL A 712 -49.25 -54.32 -28.00
CA VAL A 712 -49.18 -54.37 -29.45
C VAL A 712 -48.88 -55.78 -29.91
N GLN A 713 -49.16 -56.06 -31.17
CA GLN A 713 -48.96 -57.35 -31.79
C GLN A 713 -48.07 -57.18 -33.00
N ARG A 714 -47.09 -58.07 -33.18
CA ARG A 714 -46.28 -58.07 -34.40
C ARG A 714 -47.16 -58.43 -35.61
N ASP A 715 -47.11 -57.59 -36.63
CA ASP A 715 -47.73 -57.85 -37.92
C ASP A 715 -46.93 -58.93 -38.67
N TRP A 716 -47.61 -59.71 -39.51
CA TRP A 716 -46.97 -60.68 -40.39
C TRP A 716 -46.95 -60.12 -41.81
N ASN A 717 -45.80 -60.26 -42.50
CA ASN A 717 -45.68 -59.84 -43.88
C ASN A 717 -46.15 -60.96 -44.82
N LEU A 718 -47.02 -60.63 -45.76
CA LEU A 718 -47.43 -61.49 -46.87
C LEU A 718 -46.85 -60.92 -48.17
N VAL A 719 -45.92 -61.64 -48.78
CA VAL A 719 -45.42 -61.36 -50.12
C VAL A 719 -46.25 -62.17 -51.11
N VAL A 720 -46.90 -61.48 -52.06
CA VAL A 720 -47.63 -62.13 -53.16
C VAL A 720 -47.02 -61.68 -54.47
N LEU A 721 -46.49 -62.63 -55.25
CA LEU A 721 -45.78 -62.38 -56.50
C LEU A 721 -46.21 -63.37 -57.59
N PRO A 722 -46.11 -63.01 -58.89
CA PRO A 722 -46.09 -64.02 -59.95
C PRO A 722 -44.76 -64.78 -59.94
N ASP A 723 -44.72 -65.96 -60.55
CA ASP A 723 -43.47 -66.70 -60.81
C ASP A 723 -42.51 -65.95 -61.77
N SER A 724 -43.06 -65.06 -62.59
CA SER A 724 -42.36 -64.07 -63.41
C SER A 724 -43.24 -62.84 -63.63
N ASP A 725 -42.66 -61.64 -63.52
CA ASP A 725 -43.34 -60.38 -63.87
C ASP A 725 -43.81 -60.33 -65.33
N GLU A 726 -43.33 -61.22 -66.22
CA GLU A 726 -43.79 -61.31 -67.61
C GLU A 726 -45.10 -62.13 -67.75
N HIS A 727 -45.42 -63.01 -66.80
CA HIS A 727 -46.55 -63.95 -66.92
C HIS A 727 -47.88 -63.41 -66.38
N GLY A 728 -47.84 -62.48 -65.41
CA GLY A 728 -49.05 -61.92 -64.80
C GLY A 728 -48.77 -60.80 -63.83
N THR A 729 -49.80 -60.39 -63.09
CA THR A 729 -49.67 -59.54 -61.90
C THR A 729 -50.49 -60.12 -60.75
N THR A 730 -50.07 -59.84 -59.52
CA THR A 730 -50.75 -60.32 -58.31
C THR A 730 -51.03 -59.16 -57.36
N THR A 731 -52.12 -59.26 -56.58
CA THR A 731 -52.44 -58.29 -55.51
C THR A 731 -52.80 -59.01 -54.21
N GLY A 732 -52.72 -58.29 -53.08
CA GLY A 732 -52.94 -58.83 -51.74
C GLY A 732 -51.68 -59.01 -50.89
N GLY A 733 -50.50 -58.59 -51.38
CA GLY A 733 -49.28 -58.53 -50.56
C GLY A 733 -49.21 -57.29 -49.68
N GLY A 734 -48.65 -57.42 -48.48
CA GLY A 734 -48.51 -56.36 -47.48
C GLY A 734 -48.32 -56.89 -46.05
N ASN A 735 -48.20 -55.98 -45.09
CA ASN A 735 -48.20 -56.32 -43.66
C ASN A 735 -49.63 -56.41 -43.13
N TYR A 736 -49.96 -57.48 -42.42
CA TYR A 736 -51.29 -57.73 -41.86
C TYR A 736 -51.21 -58.05 -40.37
N SER A 737 -52.25 -57.67 -39.62
CA SER A 737 -52.45 -58.16 -38.25
C SER A 737 -52.94 -59.61 -38.25
N ASP A 738 -52.88 -60.29 -37.10
CA ASP A 738 -53.59 -61.55 -36.88
C ASP A 738 -55.13 -61.33 -36.99
N GLY A 739 -55.84 -62.19 -37.72
CA GLY A 739 -57.24 -61.92 -38.09
C GLY A 739 -57.80 -62.82 -39.20
N GLU A 740 -58.87 -62.36 -39.86
CA GLU A 740 -59.52 -63.09 -40.96
C GLU A 740 -58.63 -63.18 -42.22
N ALA A 741 -58.97 -64.11 -43.12
CA ALA A 741 -58.11 -64.48 -44.25
C ALA A 741 -57.94 -63.32 -45.26
N VAL A 742 -56.70 -63.06 -45.65
CA VAL A 742 -56.31 -61.97 -46.56
C VAL A 742 -56.66 -62.35 -48.00
N PRO A 743 -57.47 -61.56 -48.75
CA PRO A 743 -57.75 -61.85 -50.15
C PRO A 743 -56.52 -61.60 -51.02
N ILE A 744 -56.20 -62.58 -51.88
CA ILE A 744 -55.18 -62.47 -52.92
C ILE A 744 -55.81 -62.72 -54.28
N THR A 745 -55.36 -61.99 -55.30
CA THR A 745 -55.87 -62.11 -56.67
C THR A 745 -54.74 -62.12 -57.68
N VAL A 746 -55.00 -62.74 -58.83
CA VAL A 746 -54.06 -62.85 -59.94
C VAL A 746 -54.72 -62.49 -61.27
N GLU A 747 -54.03 -61.69 -62.07
CA GLU A 747 -54.42 -61.31 -63.44
C GLU A 747 -53.31 -61.77 -64.41
N PRO A 748 -53.55 -62.83 -65.21
CA PRO A 748 -52.60 -63.31 -66.22
C PRO A 748 -52.36 -62.28 -67.34
N LYS A 749 -51.14 -62.26 -67.88
CA LYS A 749 -50.80 -61.50 -69.09
C LYS A 749 -51.06 -62.31 -70.35
N GLU A 750 -51.24 -61.61 -71.47
CA GLU A 750 -51.58 -62.20 -72.77
C GLU A 750 -50.57 -63.30 -73.18
N GLY A 751 -51.07 -64.51 -73.44
CA GLY A 751 -50.27 -65.70 -73.77
C GLY A 751 -49.99 -66.65 -72.61
N TYR A 752 -50.43 -66.33 -71.38
CA TYR A 752 -50.26 -67.17 -70.19
C TYR A 752 -51.59 -67.45 -69.49
N GLU A 753 -51.78 -68.68 -69.00
CA GLU A 753 -52.89 -69.04 -68.11
C GLU A 753 -52.39 -69.23 -66.67
N PHE A 754 -53.19 -68.81 -65.68
CA PHE A 754 -52.91 -69.08 -64.28
C PHE A 754 -53.21 -70.54 -63.97
N VAL A 755 -52.22 -71.24 -63.43
CA VAL A 755 -52.32 -72.67 -63.11
C VAL A 755 -52.72 -72.88 -61.65
N ARG A 756 -51.99 -72.24 -60.72
CA ARG A 756 -52.21 -72.40 -59.28
C ARG A 756 -51.38 -71.41 -58.45
N TRP A 757 -51.82 -71.19 -57.22
CA TRP A 757 -50.99 -70.62 -56.17
C TRP A 757 -50.08 -71.68 -55.54
N GLN A 758 -48.89 -71.24 -55.13
CA GLN A 758 -47.89 -72.01 -54.40
C GLN A 758 -47.53 -71.25 -53.11
N GLY A 759 -47.82 -71.88 -51.96
CA GLY A 759 -47.64 -71.32 -50.63
C GLY A 759 -48.47 -72.11 -49.60
N GLU A 760 -48.37 -71.74 -48.32
CA GLU A 760 -49.18 -72.33 -47.24
C GLU A 760 -50.34 -71.42 -46.83
N GLY A 761 -51.38 -71.99 -46.20
CA GLY A 761 -52.52 -71.22 -45.68
C GLY A 761 -53.55 -70.74 -46.72
N ILE A 762 -53.38 -71.09 -48.00
CA ILE A 762 -54.26 -70.69 -49.11
C ILE A 762 -55.56 -71.52 -49.11
N ALA A 763 -56.72 -70.86 -49.18
CA ALA A 763 -58.04 -71.50 -49.08
C ALA A 763 -58.40 -72.35 -50.32
N ASP A 764 -58.24 -71.78 -51.52
CA ASP A 764 -58.37 -72.46 -52.81
C ASP A 764 -57.16 -72.12 -53.70
N PRO A 765 -56.22 -73.06 -53.93
CA PRO A 765 -55.04 -72.80 -54.73
C PRO A 765 -55.28 -72.68 -56.25
N GLU A 766 -56.43 -73.09 -56.78
CA GLU A 766 -56.69 -73.11 -58.24
C GLU A 766 -57.62 -71.96 -58.68
N ALA A 767 -58.15 -71.18 -57.73
CA ALA A 767 -58.95 -69.99 -58.00
C ALA A 767 -58.08 -68.73 -58.27
N THR A 768 -58.46 -67.94 -59.28
CA THR A 768 -57.82 -66.64 -59.59
C THR A 768 -58.07 -65.56 -58.53
N GLU A 769 -59.05 -65.77 -57.66
CA GLU A 769 -59.29 -64.99 -56.45
C GLU A 769 -59.44 -65.98 -55.29
N THR A 770 -58.63 -65.83 -54.24
CA THR A 770 -58.62 -66.75 -53.09
C THR A 770 -58.21 -66.00 -51.82
N THR A 771 -58.08 -66.68 -50.69
CA THR A 771 -57.63 -66.06 -49.44
C THR A 771 -56.48 -66.83 -48.78
N VAL A 772 -55.58 -66.10 -48.13
CA VAL A 772 -54.43 -66.63 -47.37
C VAL A 772 -54.68 -66.45 -45.88
N THR A 773 -54.48 -67.52 -45.12
CA THR A 773 -54.54 -67.51 -43.65
C THR A 773 -53.13 -67.57 -43.07
N LYS A 774 -52.91 -66.74 -42.04
CA LYS A 774 -51.64 -66.63 -41.31
C LYS A 774 -51.11 -68.00 -40.86
N GLN A 775 -49.86 -68.27 -41.19
CA GLN A 775 -49.04 -69.38 -40.67
C GLN A 775 -47.91 -68.81 -39.78
N PRO A 776 -47.11 -69.64 -39.09
CA PRO A 776 -46.02 -69.15 -38.24
C PRO A 776 -44.84 -68.56 -39.03
N GLY A 777 -44.83 -67.23 -39.19
CA GLY A 777 -43.73 -66.47 -39.81
C GLY A 777 -44.23 -65.44 -40.82
N ASP A 778 -43.30 -64.80 -41.51
CA ASP A 778 -43.60 -64.08 -42.75
C ASP A 778 -43.85 -65.10 -43.87
N GLN A 779 -44.72 -64.77 -44.82
CA GLN A 779 -45.23 -65.70 -45.83
C GLN A 779 -44.94 -65.22 -47.25
N ASP A 780 -44.49 -66.13 -48.10
CA ASP A 780 -44.41 -65.91 -49.55
C ASP A 780 -45.45 -66.81 -50.26
N VAL A 781 -46.25 -66.20 -51.13
CA VAL A 781 -47.23 -66.90 -51.99
C VAL A 781 -46.99 -66.52 -53.44
N ILE A 782 -46.76 -67.52 -54.30
CA ILE A 782 -46.39 -67.34 -55.70
C ILE A 782 -47.53 -67.82 -56.61
N ALA A 783 -47.97 -67.00 -57.57
CA ALA A 783 -48.84 -67.42 -58.65
C ALA A 783 -48.02 -68.11 -59.75
N ILE A 784 -48.33 -69.37 -60.06
CA ILE A 784 -47.70 -70.15 -61.12
C ILE A 784 -48.53 -70.06 -62.39
N PHE A 785 -47.86 -69.85 -63.52
CA PHE A 785 -48.48 -69.74 -64.85
C PHE A 785 -47.88 -70.75 -65.83
N ASP A 786 -48.62 -71.07 -66.90
CA ASP A 786 -48.12 -71.82 -68.05
C ASP A 786 -48.46 -71.08 -69.35
N SER A 787 -47.70 -71.32 -70.41
CA SER A 787 -47.87 -70.70 -71.72
C SER A 787 -48.97 -71.38 -72.54
N GLU A 788 -49.88 -70.60 -73.14
CA GLU A 788 -50.97 -71.14 -73.97
C GLU A 788 -50.42 -71.86 -75.23
N ASN A 789 -50.37 -73.19 -75.20
CA ASN A 789 -49.79 -73.99 -76.26
C ASN A 789 -50.82 -74.31 -77.37
N GLN A 790 -50.88 -73.51 -78.43
CA GLN A 790 -51.76 -73.74 -79.58
C GLN A 790 -51.29 -74.88 -80.48
N ASP A 791 -51.93 -76.06 -80.40
CA ASP A 791 -51.63 -77.14 -81.35
C ASP A 791 -52.82 -78.09 -81.64
N ASN A 792 -53.76 -77.69 -82.53
CA ASN A 792 -54.44 -78.66 -83.42
C ASN A 792 -55.22 -78.07 -84.62
N GLN A 793 -55.23 -78.84 -85.71
CA GLN A 793 -55.93 -78.66 -86.99
C GLN A 793 -55.40 -77.50 -87.89
N ASN A 794 -55.19 -77.67 -89.21
CA ASN A 794 -55.57 -78.78 -90.08
C ASN A 794 -54.59 -78.98 -91.26
N ASN A 795 -54.61 -80.16 -91.88
CA ASN A 795 -53.63 -80.61 -92.87
C ASN A 795 -53.92 -80.12 -94.32
N SER A 796 -52.84 -79.95 -95.08
CA SER A 796 -52.69 -79.99 -96.55
C SER A 796 -52.85 -78.68 -97.35
N GLY A 797 -51.95 -78.44 -98.30
CA GLY A 797 -52.37 -77.74 -99.54
C GLY A 797 -51.41 -76.83 -100.33
N GLY A 798 -50.12 -76.70 -100.02
CA GLY A 798 -49.09 -76.30 -101.00
C GLY A 798 -48.98 -74.83 -101.44
N GLY A 799 -47.83 -74.50 -102.07
CA GLY A 799 -47.78 -73.38 -103.02
C GLY A 799 -46.72 -72.27 -102.90
N GLY A 800 -45.49 -72.56 -102.46
CA GLY A 800 -44.21 -71.97 -102.96
C GLY A 800 -43.97 -70.44 -103.17
N GLY A 801 -42.74 -70.01 -102.84
CA GLY A 801 -41.98 -69.13 -103.75
C GLY A 801 -41.26 -67.91 -103.16
N GLY A 802 -39.94 -68.02 -102.94
CA GLY A 802 -38.98 -66.90 -102.81
C GLY A 802 -38.98 -66.15 -101.46
N GLY A 803 -37.88 -65.55 -101.00
CA GLY A 803 -36.52 -65.50 -101.54
C GLY A 803 -35.78 -64.22 -101.14
N GLY A 804 -34.60 -64.34 -100.51
CA GLY A 804 -33.80 -63.23 -99.95
C GLY A 804 -33.63 -63.40 -98.42
N LYS A 805 -32.45 -63.41 -97.77
CA LYS A 805 -31.23 -62.56 -97.87
C LYS A 805 -31.56 -61.07 -97.72
N SER A 806 -30.89 -60.29 -96.86
CA SER A 806 -29.60 -60.52 -96.18
C SER A 806 -29.28 -59.44 -95.13
N ASP A 807 -28.33 -59.75 -94.25
CA ASP A 807 -27.27 -58.88 -93.69
C ASP A 807 -27.58 -57.57 -92.92
N GLN A 808 -26.85 -57.46 -91.79
CA GLN A 808 -26.14 -56.26 -91.29
C GLN A 808 -26.99 -55.03 -90.83
N ASN A 809 -26.95 -54.67 -89.54
CA ASN A 809 -25.86 -53.95 -88.85
C ASN A 809 -25.68 -52.52 -89.36
N GLN A 810 -26.05 -51.51 -88.55
CA GLN A 810 -25.17 -50.40 -88.11
C GLN A 810 -25.90 -49.28 -87.33
N ASP A 811 -25.36 -49.00 -86.14
CA ASP A 811 -24.92 -47.71 -85.61
C ASP A 811 -25.83 -46.48 -85.35
N SER A 812 -25.78 -46.10 -84.06
CA SER A 812 -25.40 -44.77 -83.54
C SER A 812 -26.41 -43.61 -83.42
N LYS A 813 -26.79 -43.34 -82.17
CA LYS A 813 -26.45 -42.15 -81.33
C LYS A 813 -27.14 -42.32 -79.97
N ASN A 814 -26.50 -42.42 -78.80
CA ASN A 814 -25.46 -41.63 -78.12
C ASN A 814 -26.01 -40.38 -77.37
N GLN A 815 -25.51 -40.19 -76.14
CA GLN A 815 -25.88 -39.24 -75.06
C GLN A 815 -27.13 -39.60 -74.22
N ASP A 816 -27.09 -39.55 -72.88
CA ASP A 816 -25.96 -39.47 -71.92
C ASP A 816 -26.44 -39.86 -70.50
N LYS A 817 -25.62 -40.63 -69.75
CA LYS A 817 -25.41 -40.64 -68.27
C LYS A 817 -26.61 -40.55 -67.29
N ASN A 818 -26.74 -41.36 -66.23
CA ASN A 818 -25.79 -42.25 -65.55
C ASN A 818 -26.41 -43.62 -65.21
N GLN A 819 -25.80 -44.67 -65.79
CA GLN A 819 -25.55 -45.98 -65.16
C GLN A 819 -24.38 -45.83 -64.16
N ASP A 820 -24.01 -46.73 -63.23
CA ASP A 820 -24.51 -48.01 -62.73
C ASP A 820 -23.74 -48.29 -61.39
N GLN A 821 -24.00 -49.30 -60.54
CA GLN A 821 -24.89 -50.46 -60.63
C GLN A 821 -25.37 -50.93 -59.23
N GLN A 822 -26.39 -51.80 -59.21
CA GLN A 822 -26.65 -52.84 -58.21
C GLN A 822 -25.38 -53.71 -58.01
N ASN A 823 -25.09 -54.38 -56.89
CA ASN A 823 -25.96 -55.37 -56.26
C ASN A 823 -25.29 -55.91 -54.96
N GLN A 824 -25.83 -55.60 -53.78
CA GLN A 824 -25.83 -56.53 -52.64
C GLN A 824 -26.94 -56.17 -51.66
N ASN A 825 -27.73 -57.18 -51.32
CA ASN A 825 -29.03 -57.07 -50.65
C ASN A 825 -28.92 -56.88 -49.13
N ASN A 826 -30.02 -56.36 -48.58
CA ASN A 826 -30.58 -56.67 -47.26
C ASN A 826 -29.60 -56.67 -46.06
N ASN A 827 -29.69 -55.63 -45.23
CA ASN A 827 -30.55 -55.67 -44.04
C ASN A 827 -30.06 -54.64 -42.99
N GLN A 828 -30.67 -53.46 -42.95
CA GLN A 828 -30.72 -52.58 -41.76
C GLN A 828 -31.54 -51.33 -42.10
N ASN A 829 -32.81 -51.34 -41.72
CA ASN A 829 -33.52 -50.12 -41.44
C ASN A 829 -34.08 -50.23 -40.01
N GLN A 830 -34.18 -49.10 -39.32
CA GLN A 830 -34.72 -48.98 -37.95
C GLN A 830 -33.88 -49.57 -36.81
N ASN A 831 -33.04 -48.73 -36.21
CA ASN A 831 -32.91 -48.61 -34.75
C ASN A 831 -32.05 -47.38 -34.39
N GLN A 832 -32.72 -46.24 -34.18
CA GLN A 832 -32.24 -45.18 -33.29
C GLN A 832 -33.38 -44.87 -32.33
N ASP A 833 -33.48 -45.69 -31.28
CA ASP A 833 -33.96 -45.32 -29.93
C ASP A 833 -34.02 -46.57 -29.04
N GLN A 834 -32.88 -46.84 -28.37
CA GLN A 834 -32.70 -47.46 -27.04
C GLN A 834 -31.33 -48.17 -26.97
N GLN A 835 -30.45 -47.75 -26.04
CA GLN A 835 -30.11 -48.54 -24.84
C GLN A 835 -29.07 -47.83 -23.96
N GLN A 836 -29.45 -47.67 -22.69
CA GLN A 836 -28.56 -47.46 -21.55
C GLN A 836 -28.23 -48.82 -20.91
N ASN A 837 -27.16 -48.85 -20.09
CA ASN A 837 -26.84 -49.88 -19.07
C ASN A 837 -26.45 -51.28 -19.63
N ASN A 838 -25.60 -52.13 -19.02
CA ASN A 838 -24.81 -52.13 -17.77
C ASN A 838 -23.65 -53.18 -17.91
N ASP A 839 -22.77 -53.55 -16.96
CA ASP A 839 -22.71 -53.35 -15.51
C ASP A 839 -21.27 -53.50 -14.89
N GLN A 840 -21.11 -53.03 -13.65
CA GLN A 840 -20.29 -53.53 -12.51
C GLN A 840 -18.78 -53.90 -12.55
N ASP A 841 -18.07 -53.20 -11.65
CA ASP A 841 -17.21 -53.66 -10.54
C ASP A 841 -15.98 -54.58 -10.75
N GLN A 842 -14.81 -54.02 -10.41
CA GLN A 842 -13.89 -54.67 -9.46
C GLN A 842 -13.02 -53.66 -8.69
N GLN A 843 -12.80 -53.95 -7.40
CA GLN A 843 -11.93 -53.19 -6.49
C GLN A 843 -10.44 -53.56 -6.73
N ASP A 844 -9.50 -52.61 -6.60
CA ASP A 844 -8.55 -52.53 -5.47
C ASP A 844 -7.28 -51.67 -5.74
N GLN A 845 -6.88 -50.93 -4.69
CA GLN A 845 -5.49 -50.60 -4.29
C GLN A 845 -4.48 -49.82 -5.18
N LYS A 846 -4.02 -48.72 -4.56
CA LYS A 846 -2.61 -48.26 -4.39
C LYS A 846 -1.84 -47.48 -5.48
N GLN A 847 -1.41 -46.30 -5.03
CA GLN A 847 -0.05 -45.71 -5.06
C GLN A 847 0.64 -45.32 -6.39
N ASP A 848 1.19 -44.10 -6.33
CA ASP A 848 2.50 -43.64 -6.81
C ASP A 848 2.92 -43.96 -8.26
N GLN A 849 2.95 -42.94 -9.12
CA GLN A 849 4.20 -42.34 -9.65
C GLN A 849 3.96 -41.32 -10.78
N GLN A 850 4.80 -40.27 -10.83
CA GLN A 850 5.06 -39.49 -12.05
C GLN A 850 5.78 -40.36 -13.10
N PRO A 851 5.60 -40.07 -14.39
CA PRO A 851 6.71 -39.46 -15.16
C PRO A 851 6.19 -38.24 -15.97
N GLN A 852 6.93 -37.14 -16.09
CA GLN A 852 8.14 -36.94 -16.91
C GLN A 852 7.93 -37.08 -18.44
N GLU A 853 8.51 -36.10 -19.13
CA GLU A 853 8.43 -35.69 -20.54
C GLU A 853 8.63 -36.80 -21.60
N PRO A 854 8.14 -36.54 -22.83
CA PRO A 854 8.79 -36.98 -24.05
C PRO A 854 9.45 -35.80 -24.80
N GLN A 855 10.77 -35.89 -25.02
CA GLN A 855 11.47 -35.17 -26.10
C GLN A 855 11.65 -36.10 -27.32
N GLN A 856 12.13 -35.51 -28.44
CA GLN A 856 12.42 -36.08 -29.77
C GLN A 856 11.22 -36.05 -30.76
N ASP A 857 11.38 -35.70 -32.05
CA ASP A 857 12.62 -35.41 -32.77
C ASP A 857 12.51 -34.39 -33.93
N GLN A 858 13.69 -33.84 -34.26
CA GLN A 858 14.16 -33.02 -35.39
C GLN A 858 13.27 -32.70 -36.62
N GLY A 859 13.36 -31.43 -37.03
CA GLY A 859 13.16 -30.96 -38.41
C GLY A 859 14.10 -29.79 -38.73
N GLN A 860 14.97 -29.97 -39.74
CA GLN A 860 15.89 -28.96 -40.29
C GLN A 860 15.09 -27.91 -41.12
N GLN A 861 15.57 -26.76 -41.61
CA GLN A 861 16.92 -26.26 -41.90
C GLN A 861 16.82 -24.74 -42.23
N ASP A 862 17.84 -23.93 -41.93
CA ASP A 862 18.52 -23.02 -42.89
C ASP A 862 19.30 -21.84 -42.26
N ASP A 863 20.44 -21.61 -42.90
CA ASP A 863 21.47 -20.57 -42.81
C ASP A 863 21.12 -19.20 -42.20
N SER A 864 21.89 -18.66 -41.24
CA SER A 864 23.33 -18.38 -41.13
C SER A 864 23.77 -17.00 -41.67
N ASP A 865 24.32 -16.18 -40.76
CA ASP A 865 25.54 -15.44 -41.04
C ASP A 865 26.23 -15.01 -39.72
N GLN A 866 27.57 -15.11 -39.67
CA GLN A 866 28.41 -14.85 -38.50
C GLN A 866 29.48 -13.79 -38.80
N GLN A 867 29.84 -13.01 -37.77
CA GLN A 867 31.21 -12.52 -37.49
C GLN A 867 31.21 -12.01 -36.04
N GLN A 868 31.96 -12.52 -35.04
CA GLN A 868 33.41 -12.81 -34.93
C GLN A 868 34.29 -11.60 -35.28
N GLY A 869 35.30 -11.20 -34.49
CA GLY A 869 35.79 -11.56 -33.15
C GLY A 869 36.30 -10.27 -32.45
N ASP A 870 37.13 -10.21 -31.41
CA ASP A 870 37.97 -11.15 -30.63
C ASP A 870 38.26 -10.44 -29.26
N GLN A 871 38.35 -11.12 -28.11
CA GLN A 871 39.58 -11.63 -27.46
C GLN A 871 40.72 -10.57 -27.31
N ASP A 872 41.45 -10.42 -26.19
CA ASP A 872 41.52 -11.24 -24.97
C ASP A 872 42.31 -10.55 -23.81
N GLN A 873 42.16 -11.09 -22.60
CA GLN A 873 43.12 -11.14 -21.45
C GLN A 873 43.55 -9.87 -20.66
N ASP A 874 44.03 -9.96 -19.41
CA ASP A 874 43.74 -10.81 -18.21
C ASP A 874 44.56 -10.28 -17.00
N GLN A 875 44.18 -10.63 -15.76
CA GLN A 875 44.94 -10.60 -14.48
C GLN A 875 45.18 -9.21 -13.81
N SER A 876 45.02 -9.04 -12.47
CA SER A 876 44.70 -9.98 -11.37
C SER A 876 44.26 -9.26 -10.07
N GLN A 877 43.39 -9.94 -9.27
CA GLN A 877 43.29 -10.04 -7.78
C GLN A 877 43.42 -8.74 -6.92
N GLY A 878 42.58 -8.44 -5.91
CA GLY A 878 41.39 -9.03 -5.28
C GLY A 878 40.71 -7.93 -4.41
N GLU A 879 39.92 -8.12 -3.34
CA GLU A 879 39.37 -9.27 -2.58
C GLU A 879 37.99 -8.81 -1.99
N GLN A 880 36.93 -9.64 -2.00
CA GLN A 880 36.18 -10.20 -0.82
C GLN A 880 35.69 -9.18 0.26
N GLU A 881 34.43 -9.12 0.72
CA GLU A 881 33.34 -10.13 0.86
C GLU A 881 31.90 -9.59 0.54
N PRO A 882 30.83 -10.44 0.53
CA PRO A 882 29.62 -10.20 -0.27
C PRO A 882 28.31 -9.90 0.48
N GLN A 883 27.26 -9.56 -0.30
CA GLN A 883 25.84 -9.65 0.08
C GLN A 883 25.35 -11.11 0.04
N GLN A 884 24.39 -11.49 0.92
CA GLN A 884 23.23 -12.35 0.58
C GLN A 884 22.29 -12.64 1.77
N GLY A 885 20.98 -12.75 1.46
CA GLY A 885 20.15 -13.86 1.94
C GLY A 885 19.32 -13.68 3.23
N GLN A 886 17.99 -13.63 3.08
CA GLN A 886 17.05 -14.13 4.11
C GLN A 886 17.18 -15.65 4.27
N PRO A 887 16.79 -16.18 5.44
CA PRO A 887 16.02 -17.43 5.46
C PRO A 887 14.87 -17.45 6.48
N ASP A 888 13.87 -18.27 6.19
CA ASP A 888 12.78 -18.66 7.10
C ASP A 888 13.14 -19.89 7.97
N GLN A 889 12.23 -20.22 8.90
CA GLN A 889 12.36 -21.18 10.03
C GLN A 889 12.76 -22.63 9.69
N PRO A 890 13.20 -23.41 10.71
CA PRO A 890 12.38 -24.57 11.12
C PRO A 890 12.34 -24.88 12.64
N GLN A 891 11.63 -25.95 12.99
CA GLN A 891 11.14 -26.34 14.33
C GLN A 891 12.00 -27.38 15.10
N ASP A 892 11.63 -27.54 16.38
CA ASP A 892 11.54 -28.79 17.18
C ASP A 892 12.76 -29.43 17.89
N GLU A 893 12.65 -29.57 19.22
CA GLU A 893 12.64 -30.81 20.02
C GLU A 893 12.83 -30.48 21.53
N GLY A 894 12.11 -31.17 22.44
CA GLY A 894 12.09 -30.85 23.88
C GLY A 894 12.46 -32.03 24.80
N GLN A 895 12.25 -31.90 26.13
CA GLN A 895 12.03 -33.04 27.05
C GLN A 895 11.64 -32.67 28.51
N GLN A 896 10.61 -33.36 28.99
CA GLN A 896 10.40 -33.92 30.35
C GLN A 896 9.79 -33.12 31.54
N GLN A 897 8.83 -33.82 32.14
CA GLN A 897 7.97 -33.63 33.32
C GLN A 897 8.75 -33.75 34.67
N PRO A 898 8.20 -33.34 35.84
CA PRO A 898 7.13 -34.11 36.50
C PRO A 898 6.11 -33.39 37.42
N ASP A 899 4.99 -34.11 37.62
CA ASP A 899 4.12 -34.27 38.81
C ASP A 899 3.33 -33.11 39.48
N GLU A 900 2.08 -33.49 39.81
CA GLU A 900 1.01 -32.80 40.56
C GLU A 900 1.31 -32.76 42.09
N PRO A 901 0.65 -31.89 42.90
CA PRO A 901 -0.68 -32.25 43.40
C PRO A 901 -1.67 -31.08 43.62
N SER A 902 -2.92 -31.49 43.88
CA SER A 902 -4.15 -30.72 44.08
C SER A 902 -4.34 -30.04 45.45
N GLU A 903 -4.96 -28.86 45.47
CA GLU A 903 -5.86 -28.29 46.50
C GLU A 903 -6.44 -26.97 45.89
N GLY A 904 -7.71 -26.55 45.99
CA GLY A 904 -8.89 -27.17 46.58
C GLY A 904 -9.65 -26.27 47.56
N GLU A 905 -10.37 -25.22 47.09
CA GLU A 905 -11.45 -24.59 47.89
C GLU A 905 -12.44 -23.75 47.06
N GLN A 906 -13.64 -23.52 47.61
CA GLN A 906 -14.82 -22.91 46.96
C GLN A 906 -15.19 -21.56 47.60
N GLU A 907 -16.36 -21.01 47.22
CA GLU A 907 -17.09 -19.87 47.83
C GLU A 907 -16.59 -18.45 47.46
N SER A 908 -17.44 -17.42 47.27
CA SER A 908 -18.91 -17.37 47.16
C SER A 908 -19.38 -16.04 46.55
N GLN A 909 -20.62 -15.99 46.01
CA GLN A 909 -21.33 -14.75 45.67
C GLN A 909 -21.97 -14.11 46.92
N PRO A 910 -22.21 -12.79 46.88
CA PRO A 910 -23.57 -12.27 47.07
C PRO A 910 -23.92 -11.24 45.97
N SER A 911 -25.10 -11.23 45.32
CA SER A 911 -26.48 -11.17 45.86
C SER A 911 -26.86 -9.78 46.43
N GLU A 912 -27.28 -8.89 45.53
CA GLU A 912 -28.43 -7.95 45.57
C GLU A 912 -29.00 -7.44 46.92
N PRO A 913 -29.47 -6.16 46.96
CA PRO A 913 -30.87 -5.90 46.58
C PRO A 913 -31.11 -4.61 45.77
N GLY A 914 -32.11 -4.63 44.88
CA GLY A 914 -32.55 -3.46 44.12
C GLY A 914 -33.67 -2.64 44.78
N GLU A 915 -33.92 -1.45 44.25
CA GLU A 915 -35.13 -0.64 44.50
C GLU A 915 -35.67 0.00 43.20
N GLN A 916 -36.97 0.29 43.18
CA GLN A 916 -37.75 0.63 41.99
C GLN A 916 -37.68 2.14 41.60
N PRO A 917 -37.97 2.49 40.33
CA PRO A 917 -37.83 3.86 39.83
C PRO A 917 -38.94 4.80 40.34
N GLN A 918 -38.56 6.02 40.72
CA GLN A 918 -39.50 7.12 40.98
C GLN A 918 -39.35 8.22 39.94
N GLN A 919 -40.44 8.48 39.19
CA GLN A 919 -40.64 9.76 38.51
C GLN A 919 -40.91 10.86 39.54
N PRO A 920 -40.55 12.10 39.22
CA PRO A 920 -41.53 13.18 39.37
C PRO A 920 -41.77 13.99 38.09
N GLN A 921 -42.91 14.68 38.11
CA GLN A 921 -43.57 15.36 36.99
C GLN A 921 -42.94 16.71 36.56
N PRO A 922 -43.27 17.21 35.36
CA PRO A 922 -42.79 18.51 34.88
C PRO A 922 -43.44 19.69 35.61
N GLN A 923 -42.71 20.80 35.73
CA GLN A 923 -43.28 22.10 36.06
C GLN A 923 -43.27 23.03 34.85
N ALA A 924 -44.42 23.64 34.60
CA ALA A 924 -44.63 24.67 33.58
C ALA A 924 -44.90 26.02 34.25
N GLY A 925 -44.53 27.11 33.56
CA GLY A 925 -44.80 28.48 33.95
C GLY A 925 -43.54 29.28 34.31
N GLN A 926 -43.44 30.59 34.04
CA GLN A 926 -44.44 31.50 33.47
C GLN A 926 -43.77 32.68 32.75
N GLN A 927 -44.47 33.16 31.72
CA GLN A 927 -44.21 34.39 30.98
C GLN A 927 -44.20 35.65 31.86
N ALA A 928 -43.24 36.54 31.63
CA ALA A 928 -43.36 38.01 31.68
C ALA A 928 -42.16 38.58 30.88
N ALA A 929 -42.24 39.40 29.82
CA ALA A 929 -43.19 40.41 29.35
C ALA A 929 -43.02 41.83 29.95
N GLU A 930 -41.96 42.51 29.53
CA GLU A 930 -41.75 43.98 29.43
C GLU A 930 -40.57 44.16 28.45
N ALA A 931 -40.59 44.81 27.27
CA ALA A 931 -41.36 45.89 26.64
C ALA A 931 -40.75 47.30 26.79
N GLY A 932 -40.19 47.83 25.69
CA GLY A 932 -39.70 49.21 25.52
C GLY A 932 -38.16 49.38 25.56
N ASP A 933 -37.50 50.15 24.68
CA ASP A 933 -38.00 50.78 23.45
C ASP A 933 -36.87 51.13 22.45
N GLU A 934 -37.27 51.46 21.22
CA GLU A 934 -36.53 51.71 19.97
C GLU A 934 -35.20 52.51 19.97
N GLN A 935 -34.27 52.15 19.06
CA GLN A 935 -33.91 52.90 17.82
C GLN A 935 -32.85 52.12 17.01
N GLN A 936 -33.21 51.37 15.96
CA GLN A 936 -33.50 51.77 14.56
C GLN A 936 -32.26 52.05 13.66
N GLY A 937 -32.06 51.16 12.69
CA GLY A 937 -31.41 51.42 11.38
C GLY A 937 -30.21 50.51 11.04
N GLN A 938 -30.14 49.82 9.89
CA GLN A 938 -31.11 49.59 8.81
C GLN A 938 -30.83 48.20 8.17
N ALA A 939 -31.88 47.44 7.83
CA ALA A 939 -31.84 46.40 6.79
C ALA A 939 -32.62 46.96 5.58
N ALA A 940 -32.50 46.53 4.33
CA ALA A 940 -32.22 45.21 3.74
C ALA A 940 -31.75 45.44 2.26
N PRO A 941 -31.76 44.50 1.27
CA PRO A 941 -32.30 43.13 1.28
C PRO A 941 -31.35 42.03 0.75
N ALA A 942 -31.82 40.79 0.89
CA ALA A 942 -31.31 39.63 0.18
C ALA A 942 -31.95 39.55 -1.22
N GLU A 943 -31.12 39.60 -2.26
CA GLU A 943 -31.42 39.17 -3.63
C GLU A 943 -30.08 38.73 -4.25
N LEU A 944 -29.80 37.42 -4.25
CA LEU A 944 -28.72 36.79 -5.05
C LEU A 944 -28.84 35.24 -5.01
N GLN A 945 -30.01 34.74 -5.43
CA GLN A 945 -30.13 33.39 -5.98
C GLN A 945 -30.81 33.53 -7.34
N GLN A 946 -30.31 32.80 -8.34
CA GLN A 946 -30.65 32.92 -9.77
C GLN A 946 -30.03 34.15 -10.48
N MET A 947 -28.74 34.03 -10.80
CA MET A 947 -28.10 34.78 -11.88
C MET A 947 -27.66 33.75 -12.93
N THR A 948 -28.04 33.94 -14.20
CA THR A 948 -27.76 32.97 -15.26
C THR A 948 -26.37 33.17 -15.88
N ALA A 949 -25.84 32.13 -16.53
CA ALA A 949 -24.50 32.17 -17.13
C ALA A 949 -24.38 33.23 -18.24
N GLU A 950 -25.46 33.56 -18.95
CA GLU A 950 -25.47 34.65 -19.94
C GLU A 950 -25.42 36.04 -19.28
N GLU A 951 -26.07 36.23 -18.14
CA GLU A 951 -26.01 37.50 -17.38
C GLU A 951 -24.63 37.73 -16.79
N ALA A 952 -23.96 36.68 -16.30
CA ALA A 952 -22.58 36.76 -15.84
C ALA A 952 -21.61 37.10 -17.00
N ALA A 953 -21.81 36.51 -18.18
CA ALA A 953 -21.02 36.82 -19.38
C ALA A 953 -21.28 38.23 -19.93
N ALA A 954 -22.50 38.76 -19.81
CA ALA A 954 -22.83 40.13 -20.16
C ALA A 954 -22.15 41.14 -19.23
N LEU A 955 -22.13 40.86 -17.93
CA LEU A 955 -21.52 41.73 -16.91
C LEU A 955 -19.98 41.76 -17.03
N LEU A 956 -19.35 40.62 -17.38
CA LEU A 956 -17.92 40.56 -17.73
C LEU A 956 -17.58 41.42 -18.95
N ARG A 957 -18.36 41.33 -20.04
CA ARG A 957 -18.16 42.19 -21.23
C ARG A 957 -18.35 43.67 -20.92
N GLN A 958 -19.28 44.01 -20.02
CA GLN A 958 -19.53 45.38 -19.61
C GLN A 958 -18.41 45.96 -18.72
N LEU A 959 -17.64 45.11 -18.04
CA LEU A 959 -16.44 45.50 -17.29
C LEU A 959 -15.19 45.61 -18.18
N GLU A 960 -15.06 44.80 -19.24
CA GLU A 960 -13.99 44.97 -20.25
C GLU A 960 -14.11 46.30 -21.02
N ASP A 961 -15.34 46.78 -21.27
CA ASP A 961 -15.59 48.01 -22.07
C ASP A 961 -15.45 49.32 -21.26
N GLN A 962 -15.18 49.26 -19.94
CA GLN A 962 -14.99 50.42 -19.05
C GLN A 962 -13.55 50.60 -18.54
N GLY A 963 -12.57 50.00 -19.21
CA GLY A 963 -11.14 50.16 -18.88
C GLY A 963 -10.56 51.55 -19.23
N GLU A 964 -10.85 52.59 -18.43
CA GLU A 964 -10.20 53.89 -18.56
C GLU A 964 -8.69 53.84 -18.28
N THR A 965 -7.92 53.87 -19.37
CA THR A 965 -6.55 54.39 -19.53
C THR A 965 -5.74 54.76 -18.27
N LEU A 966 -4.78 53.91 -17.90
CA LEU A 966 -3.60 54.34 -17.11
C LEU A 966 -2.48 54.88 -18.02
N PRO A 967 -1.67 55.89 -17.59
CA PRO A 967 -0.90 56.71 -18.53
C PRO A 967 0.30 56.04 -19.22
N ALA A 968 0.57 56.47 -20.45
CA ALA A 968 1.56 55.90 -21.37
C ALA A 968 3.04 56.23 -21.05
N SER A 969 3.47 56.17 -19.78
CA SER A 969 4.87 56.45 -19.37
C SER A 969 5.70 55.22 -18.96
N ARG A 970 5.11 54.01 -18.89
CA ARG A 970 5.85 52.75 -18.57
C ARG A 970 6.08 51.79 -19.74
N ARG A 971 5.55 52.04 -20.95
CA ARG A 971 5.74 51.15 -22.13
C ARG A 971 7.03 51.41 -22.94
N ALA A 972 7.89 52.34 -22.51
CA ALA A 972 9.08 52.78 -23.25
C ALA A 972 10.43 52.42 -22.62
N ARG A 973 10.50 51.38 -21.75
CA ARG A 973 11.76 50.91 -21.13
C ARG A 973 12.08 49.42 -21.27
N ALA A 974 11.28 48.65 -22.01
CA ALA A 974 11.43 47.20 -22.16
C ALA A 974 11.80 46.75 -23.60
N ARG A 975 12.39 47.62 -24.43
CA ARG A 975 12.82 47.29 -25.81
C ARG A 975 14.16 47.93 -26.23
N GLN A 976 15.02 48.27 -25.27
CA GLN A 976 16.33 48.83 -25.61
C GLN A 976 17.44 48.47 -24.60
N GLN A 977 17.56 47.18 -24.28
CA GLN A 977 18.80 46.62 -23.72
C GLN A 977 18.92 45.11 -23.95
N ASP A 978 18.66 44.66 -25.18
CA ASP A 978 19.05 43.33 -25.66
C ASP A 978 20.32 43.42 -26.53
N ASN A 979 21.42 43.78 -25.86
CA ASN A 979 22.79 43.37 -26.20
C ASN A 979 23.79 43.90 -25.17
N SER A 980 24.81 43.08 -24.89
CA SER A 980 25.92 43.29 -23.94
C SER A 980 25.56 43.24 -22.44
N GLN A 981 26.42 42.51 -21.69
CA GLN A 981 26.31 42.15 -20.27
C GLN A 981 25.17 41.17 -19.97
N GLY A 982 25.38 39.85 -19.92
CA GLY A 982 26.64 39.10 -19.77
C GLY A 982 26.88 38.72 -18.32
N ARG A 983 26.25 37.61 -17.90
CA ARG A 983 26.37 36.89 -16.61
C ARG A 983 26.67 37.79 -15.40
N ASN A 984 25.61 38.17 -14.69
CA ASN A 984 25.54 38.00 -13.24
C ASN A 984 24.08 37.75 -12.91
N TRP A 985 23.83 36.63 -12.23
CA TRP A 985 22.69 36.56 -11.33
C TRP A 985 22.95 37.51 -10.14
#